data_AF-A9GHP5-F1
#
_entry.id   AF-A9GHP5-F1
#
_cell.length_a   1.000
_cell.length_b   1.000
_cell.length_c   1.000
_cell.angle_alpha   90.00
_cell.angle_beta   90.00
_cell.angle_gamma   90.00
#
_symmetry.space_group_name_H-M   'P 1'
#
loop_
_entity.id
_entity.type
_entity.pdbx_description
1 polymer ?
#
loop_
_entity_poly.entity_id
_entity_poly.type
_entity_poly.pdbx_seq_one_letter_code
_entity_poly.pdbx_strand_id
1 'polypeptide(L)'
;MPSDVIVRIRSPRGFVDLPGTVDAVGPAASSAFEERKSAPGIHLLAVAVSDSDYAISLSAPVPGDSLAALREGEGRTVLIVFPGHSPVRRRLCAVAVSNVEVVPDPGVASQAAPIDLNAGREGAAPLWLLPAGVFSASPTLSPDGPAARDALVTAARWISSRRTSTLTQLFPPSAFHPEEPARKERLSARRGAALLDQARAALEIAAVGGEEARRDPTATATLRSAATTILSHLIATSLDDRGFAPVAERAAEEILALIEREAGDETARPALRAHAIHLLQLRAPGLTAAQQERARGLVRGLLREAPPYDELTGPWNLAMCGASEFHEGECNILVSTHGFKEIALPPEAPPSPNGWSPYRAFEAPFKTPAGEPIRVFARAATPRDENLEMGMAFFIGVLINRHAQLGAFDLRAAAVQVKQEGYKLMMNSQCAGLTTRFAISQVFPDADIYSSWDSTYFRTGSDGVVTSSEGVDCFVAALRGMSKRASHAELDARLRKAQWPHPQAQIAGFSQFVGPSHPLVVARYSDVNRDGRADYYDGFLDFQLADIAEDIEASMTPRDPGVSASQIGGDGAAGLNWAAGSLNRVAQYSDIWAGLAGQSELYYAFQSGGFFSHREPPHDVPTGGAVQQDLGRLPAVTRFQQSEEALGGLSVEVMFHSHLSHAAKELKRLLCAADAMRRAFDLGHLSSEGALSTPRGQRCALLLTMAGLLEFPADQNRIDGLWSMALKALRLPQISRSAVRACITEEDHEMSNYYGSQRGLAQLLAALERSDPGAFQQLGSEDPLVGRLSEIELSAEGKPEG
;
A
#
# COMPACT_ATOMS: atom_id res chain seq x y z
N MET A 1 16.04 22.71 -6.46
CA MET A 1 15.69 23.85 -5.60
C MET A 1 15.61 25.11 -6.46
N PRO A 2 14.59 25.97 -6.36
CA PRO A 2 14.66 27.30 -6.95
C PRO A 2 15.70 28.14 -6.19
N SER A 3 16.51 28.90 -6.93
CA SER A 3 17.48 29.85 -6.39
C SER A 3 16.93 31.27 -6.52
N ASP A 4 17.00 32.06 -5.46
CA ASP A 4 16.68 33.50 -5.52
C ASP A 4 17.64 34.19 -6.49
N VAL A 5 17.12 35.07 -7.34
CA VAL A 5 17.89 35.83 -8.32
C VAL A 5 17.48 37.29 -8.33
N ILE A 6 18.38 38.12 -8.86
CA ILE A 6 18.09 39.49 -9.25
C ILE A 6 18.28 39.62 -10.76
N VAL A 7 17.22 40.01 -11.46
CA VAL A 7 17.27 40.38 -12.87
C VAL A 7 17.57 41.86 -12.98
N ARG A 8 18.81 42.17 -13.37
CA ARG A 8 19.29 43.54 -13.57
C ARG A 8 19.15 43.96 -15.03
N ILE A 9 18.36 45.01 -15.25
CA ILE A 9 18.09 45.59 -16.57
C ILE A 9 18.58 47.03 -16.67
N ARG A 10 18.80 47.52 -17.89
CA ARG A 10 19.16 48.92 -18.14
C ARG A 10 17.90 49.72 -18.52
N SER A 11 17.56 50.71 -17.71
CA SER A 11 16.49 51.68 -17.98
C SER A 11 17.07 53.05 -18.39
N PRO A 12 16.25 53.98 -18.93
CA PRO A 12 16.67 55.35 -19.22
C PRO A 12 17.21 56.13 -18.00
N ARG A 13 16.86 55.72 -16.77
CA ARG A 13 17.29 56.35 -15.51
C ARG A 13 18.45 55.63 -14.82
N GLY A 14 18.99 54.56 -15.40
CA GLY A 14 20.06 53.74 -14.81
C GLY A 14 19.73 52.25 -14.76
N PHE A 15 20.52 51.47 -14.02
CA PHE A 15 20.25 50.05 -13.82
C PHE A 15 19.13 49.85 -12.79
N VAL A 16 18.26 48.86 -13.06
CA VAL A 16 17.14 48.47 -12.19
C VAL A 16 17.30 47.00 -11.83
N ASP A 17 17.19 46.69 -10.55
CA ASP A 17 17.29 45.34 -9.99
C ASP A 17 15.90 44.82 -9.65
N LEU A 18 15.53 43.69 -10.25
CA LEU A 18 14.22 43.08 -10.07
C LEU A 18 14.40 41.70 -9.41
N PRO A 19 13.96 41.50 -8.16
CA PRO A 19 14.04 40.21 -7.51
C PRO A 19 13.12 39.19 -8.19
N GLY A 20 13.54 37.93 -8.22
CA GLY A 20 12.77 36.81 -8.76
C GLY A 20 13.33 35.45 -8.37
N THR A 21 12.72 34.39 -8.87
CA THR A 21 13.11 33.00 -8.62
C THR A 21 13.34 32.26 -9.94
N VAL A 22 14.36 31.41 -10.01
CA VAL A 22 14.53 30.50 -11.15
C VAL A 22 13.53 29.35 -11.06
N ASP A 23 12.67 29.24 -12.07
CA ASP A 23 11.70 28.15 -12.21
C ASP A 23 12.35 26.90 -12.84
N ALA A 24 13.23 27.10 -13.83
CA ALA A 24 13.99 26.03 -14.48
C ALA A 24 15.28 26.54 -15.13
N VAL A 25 16.25 25.64 -15.34
CA VAL A 25 17.57 25.90 -15.92
C VAL A 25 17.83 24.98 -17.11
N GLY A 26 18.52 25.47 -18.13
CA GLY A 26 18.97 24.69 -19.28
C GLY A 26 17.83 24.28 -20.21
N PRO A 27 17.86 23.08 -20.82
CA PRO A 27 16.87 22.65 -21.82
C PRO A 27 15.40 22.69 -21.36
N ALA A 28 15.15 22.58 -20.05
CA ALA A 28 13.81 22.64 -19.48
C ALA A 28 13.24 24.07 -19.35
N ALA A 29 14.06 25.10 -19.50
CA ALA A 29 13.65 26.50 -19.31
C ALA A 29 12.53 26.93 -20.27
N SER A 30 12.60 26.52 -21.54
CA SER A 30 11.57 26.90 -22.52
C SER A 30 10.21 26.29 -22.18
N SER A 31 10.16 25.01 -21.82
CA SER A 31 8.91 24.34 -21.45
C SER A 31 8.30 24.93 -20.17
N ALA A 32 9.15 25.19 -19.16
CA ALA A 32 8.70 25.83 -17.92
C ALA A 32 8.16 27.25 -18.15
N PHE A 33 8.79 28.02 -19.04
CA PHE A 33 8.27 29.35 -19.42
C PHE A 33 6.91 29.24 -20.12
N GLU A 34 6.75 28.29 -21.05
CA GLU A 34 5.49 28.10 -21.79
C GLU A 34 4.32 27.69 -20.87
N GLU A 35 4.60 26.91 -19.82
CA GLU A 35 3.61 26.56 -18.79
C GLU A 35 3.28 27.77 -17.90
N ARG A 36 4.30 28.55 -17.52
CA ARG A 36 4.17 29.67 -16.59
C ARG A 36 3.66 30.95 -17.22
N LYS A 37 3.78 31.17 -18.53
CA LYS A 37 3.39 32.43 -19.18
C LYS A 37 1.91 32.79 -18.99
N SER A 38 1.05 31.80 -18.75
CA SER A 38 -0.37 31.97 -18.41
C SER A 38 -0.64 32.14 -16.91
N ALA A 39 0.31 31.81 -16.04
CA ALA A 39 0.18 31.96 -14.61
C ALA A 39 0.24 33.45 -14.19
N PRO A 40 -0.38 33.84 -13.06
CA PRO A 40 -0.35 35.22 -12.59
C PRO A 40 1.08 35.68 -12.25
N GLY A 41 1.48 36.83 -12.77
CA GLY A 41 2.79 37.42 -12.50
C GLY A 41 3.53 37.86 -13.77
N ILE A 42 4.84 38.08 -13.60
CA ILE A 42 5.75 38.43 -14.70
C ILE A 42 6.78 37.30 -14.82
N HIS A 43 6.77 36.64 -15.97
CA HIS A 43 7.62 35.51 -16.27
C HIS A 43 8.56 35.87 -17.42
N LEU A 44 9.82 35.42 -17.31
CA LEU A 44 10.90 35.76 -18.23
C LEU A 44 11.55 34.48 -18.75
N LEU A 45 11.86 34.46 -20.03
CA LEU A 45 12.77 33.48 -20.62
C LEU A 45 14.09 34.18 -20.97
N ALA A 46 15.17 33.79 -20.29
CA ALA A 46 16.50 34.37 -20.46
C ALA A 46 17.47 33.32 -21.03
N VAL A 47 17.88 33.48 -22.29
CA VAL A 47 18.63 32.47 -23.05
C VAL A 47 20.09 32.85 -23.27
N ALA A 48 20.95 31.86 -23.49
CA ALA A 48 22.34 32.03 -23.88
C ALA A 48 22.69 31.26 -25.16
N VAL A 49 23.70 31.73 -25.88
CA VAL A 49 24.18 31.07 -27.12
C VAL A 49 25.10 29.87 -26.80
N SER A 50 25.75 29.86 -25.64
CA SER A 50 26.76 28.86 -25.26
C SER A 50 26.77 28.54 -23.77
N ASP A 51 25.64 28.72 -23.08
CA ASP A 51 25.51 28.56 -21.62
C ASP A 51 24.04 28.22 -21.27
N SER A 52 23.72 28.03 -19.99
CA SER A 52 22.38 27.60 -19.54
C SER A 52 21.31 28.69 -19.67
N ASP A 53 20.16 28.31 -20.23
CA ASP A 53 18.93 29.12 -20.26
C ASP A 53 18.24 29.15 -18.90
N TYR A 54 17.42 30.17 -18.65
CA TYR A 54 16.67 30.32 -17.41
C TYR A 54 15.22 30.71 -17.67
N ALA A 55 14.30 30.03 -17.02
CA ALA A 55 12.93 30.51 -16.80
C ALA A 55 12.88 31.17 -15.42
N ILE A 56 12.40 32.40 -15.36
CA ILE A 56 12.43 33.21 -14.13
C ILE A 56 11.05 33.84 -13.90
N SER A 57 10.55 33.73 -12.67
CA SER A 57 9.36 34.44 -12.20
C SER A 57 9.78 35.62 -11.31
N LEU A 58 9.35 36.84 -11.63
CA LEU A 58 9.66 38.03 -10.82
C LEU A 58 8.77 38.13 -9.59
N SER A 59 9.34 38.60 -8.48
CA SER A 59 8.57 38.88 -7.27
C SER A 59 7.74 40.15 -7.44
N ALA A 60 6.45 40.08 -7.09
CA ALA A 60 5.57 41.25 -7.07
C ALA A 60 5.78 42.10 -5.78
N PRO A 61 5.59 43.43 -5.84
CA PRO A 61 5.19 44.24 -6.99
C PRO A 61 6.38 44.70 -7.85
N VAL A 62 6.24 44.63 -9.18
CA VAL A 62 7.19 45.23 -10.13
C VAL A 62 6.65 46.60 -10.59
N PRO A 63 7.39 47.71 -10.42
CA PRO A 63 6.94 49.03 -10.86
C PRO A 63 6.64 49.09 -12.36
N GLY A 64 5.61 49.85 -12.76
CA GLY A 64 5.18 49.96 -14.16
C GLY A 64 6.28 50.43 -15.11
N ASP A 65 7.11 51.39 -14.69
CA ASP A 65 8.29 51.87 -15.44
C ASP A 65 9.32 50.74 -15.68
N SER A 66 9.50 49.85 -14.71
CA SER A 66 10.42 48.70 -14.81
C SER A 66 9.87 47.60 -15.72
N LEU A 67 8.55 47.39 -15.71
CA LEU A 67 7.88 46.47 -16.61
C LEU A 67 7.93 46.96 -18.07
N ALA A 68 7.75 48.27 -18.29
CA ALA A 68 7.93 48.88 -19.60
C ALA A 68 9.37 48.66 -20.11
N ALA A 69 10.37 48.87 -19.24
CA ALA A 69 11.78 48.63 -19.58
C ALA A 69 12.10 47.15 -19.87
N LEU A 70 11.42 46.19 -19.22
CA LEU A 70 11.56 44.76 -19.54
C LEU A 70 11.01 44.44 -20.93
N ARG A 71 9.82 44.95 -21.27
CA ARG A 71 9.18 44.73 -22.57
C ARG A 71 9.98 45.36 -23.71
N GLU A 72 10.47 46.59 -23.53
CA GLU A 72 11.40 47.23 -24.48
C GLU A 72 12.77 46.54 -24.53
N GLY A 73 13.10 45.78 -23.49
CA GLY A 73 14.32 45.00 -23.34
C GLY A 73 14.28 43.61 -23.97
N GLU A 74 13.14 43.17 -24.53
CA GLU A 74 13.06 41.91 -25.27
C GLU A 74 14.06 41.89 -26.43
N GLY A 75 14.75 40.77 -26.56
CA GLY A 75 15.86 40.59 -27.50
C GLY A 75 17.18 41.25 -27.06
N ARG A 76 17.23 41.99 -25.95
CA ARG A 76 18.45 42.64 -25.41
C ARG A 76 19.09 41.83 -24.28
N THR A 77 20.32 42.20 -23.92
CA THR A 77 21.06 41.56 -22.82
C THR A 77 20.60 42.08 -21.46
N VAL A 78 20.32 41.15 -20.54
CA VAL A 78 20.07 41.36 -19.12
C VAL A 78 21.15 40.65 -18.28
N LEU A 79 21.33 41.10 -17.04
CA LEU A 79 22.22 40.46 -16.07
C LEU A 79 21.37 39.67 -15.09
N ILE A 80 21.64 38.37 -14.95
CA ILE A 80 21.06 37.54 -13.90
C ILE A 80 22.10 37.44 -12.79
N VAL A 81 21.77 37.97 -11.62
CA VAL A 81 22.65 38.00 -10.45
C VAL A 81 22.15 36.98 -9.44
N PHE A 82 22.98 35.99 -9.14
CA PHE A 82 22.74 35.05 -8.06
C PHE A 82 23.48 35.55 -6.81
N PRO A 83 22.82 35.74 -5.66
CA PRO A 83 23.49 36.16 -4.43
C PRO A 83 24.70 35.25 -4.13
N GLY A 84 25.88 35.83 -3.94
CA GLY A 84 27.12 35.07 -3.67
C GLY A 84 27.86 34.54 -4.90
N HIS A 85 27.37 34.75 -6.12
CA HIS A 85 28.01 34.31 -7.36
C HIS A 85 28.26 35.46 -8.36
N SER A 86 29.08 35.20 -9.37
CA SER A 86 29.33 36.16 -10.45
C SER A 86 28.06 36.35 -11.32
N PRO A 87 27.65 37.59 -11.64
CA PRO A 87 26.52 37.84 -12.53
C PRO A 87 26.72 37.21 -13.91
N VAL A 88 25.67 36.59 -14.45
CA VAL A 88 25.69 36.01 -15.79
C VAL A 88 24.91 36.89 -16.76
N ARG A 89 25.43 37.05 -17.98
CA ARG A 89 24.75 37.78 -19.06
C ARG A 89 23.86 36.83 -19.83
N ARG A 90 22.61 37.22 -20.04
CA ARG A 90 21.61 36.47 -20.82
C ARG A 90 20.87 37.38 -21.77
N ARG A 91 20.37 36.84 -22.88
CA ARG A 91 19.45 37.55 -23.77
C ARG A 91 18.03 37.32 -23.26
N LEU A 92 17.29 38.38 -23.00
CA LEU A 92 15.88 38.27 -22.64
C LEU A 92 15.10 37.88 -23.90
N CYS A 93 14.70 36.62 -24.02
CA CYS A 93 14.04 36.07 -25.21
C CYS A 93 12.54 36.40 -25.24
N ALA A 94 11.88 36.38 -24.07
CA ALA A 94 10.46 36.63 -23.95
C ALA A 94 10.11 37.17 -22.56
N VAL A 95 9.12 38.07 -22.49
CA VAL A 95 8.49 38.57 -21.27
C VAL A 95 6.99 38.31 -21.35
N ALA A 96 6.49 37.43 -20.49
CA ALA A 96 5.06 37.23 -20.32
C ALA A 96 4.58 38.03 -19.10
N VAL A 97 3.56 38.86 -19.32
CA VAL A 97 2.88 39.58 -18.24
C VAL A 97 1.44 39.13 -18.26
N SER A 98 1.06 38.34 -17.27
CA SER A 98 -0.32 37.92 -17.10
C SER A 98 -1.00 38.90 -16.15
N ASN A 99 -1.66 39.92 -16.72
CA ASN A 99 -2.63 40.77 -16.01
C ASN A 99 -3.98 40.08 -15.94
N VAL A 100 -4.01 38.78 -15.67
CA VAL A 100 -5.24 38.21 -15.12
C VAL A 100 -5.38 38.89 -13.76
N GLU A 101 -6.09 40.04 -13.75
CA GLU A 101 -6.98 40.32 -12.65
C GLU A 101 -7.62 38.99 -12.36
N VAL A 102 -7.27 38.46 -11.20
CA VAL A 102 -8.08 37.45 -10.58
C VAL A 102 -9.45 38.13 -10.49
N VAL A 103 -10.29 38.00 -11.53
CA VAL A 103 -11.64 37.55 -11.30
C VAL A 103 -11.39 36.36 -10.42
N PRO A 104 -11.62 36.47 -9.09
CA PRO A 104 -11.49 35.30 -8.24
C PRO A 104 -12.26 34.24 -8.98
N ASP A 105 -11.55 33.16 -9.38
CA ASP A 105 -12.20 31.97 -9.86
C ASP A 105 -13.37 31.78 -8.89
N PRO A 106 -14.63 31.88 -9.34
CA PRO A 106 -15.76 32.08 -8.44
C PRO A 106 -15.83 31.00 -7.34
N GLY A 107 -15.14 29.87 -7.54
CA GLY A 107 -14.86 28.85 -6.52
C GLY A 107 -14.14 29.32 -5.23
N VAL A 108 -13.37 30.42 -5.22
CA VAL A 108 -12.79 31.00 -3.98
C VAL A 108 -13.66 32.11 -3.40
N ALA A 109 -14.23 32.97 -4.25
CA ALA A 109 -14.91 34.17 -3.79
C ALA A 109 -16.35 33.96 -3.33
N SER A 110 -17.02 32.84 -3.69
CA SER A 110 -18.46 32.68 -3.43
C SER A 110 -18.87 31.56 -2.47
N GLN A 111 -17.97 30.99 -1.66
CA GLN A 111 -18.39 30.00 -0.66
C GLN A 111 -18.95 30.69 0.61
N ALA A 112 -19.89 31.62 0.46
CA ALA A 112 -20.59 32.26 1.58
C ALA A 112 -21.58 31.30 2.26
N ALA A 113 -21.98 30.23 1.56
CA ALA A 113 -22.84 29.17 2.08
C ALA A 113 -22.02 27.95 2.54
N PRO A 114 -22.51 27.20 3.53
CA PRO A 114 -22.02 25.87 3.87
C PRO A 114 -22.02 24.93 2.66
N ILE A 115 -20.99 24.09 2.55
CA ILE A 115 -20.88 23.10 1.47
C ILE A 115 -21.12 21.72 2.05
N ASP A 116 -22.10 21.00 1.51
CA ASP A 116 -22.29 19.58 1.81
C ASP A 116 -21.24 18.76 1.04
N LEU A 117 -20.35 18.11 1.80
CA LEU A 117 -19.27 17.28 1.27
C LEU A 117 -19.73 15.87 0.89
N ASN A 118 -20.87 15.45 1.41
CA ASN A 118 -21.51 14.17 1.12
C ASN A 118 -22.79 14.35 0.28
N ALA A 119 -22.96 15.51 -0.35
CA ALA A 119 -24.10 15.78 -1.23
C ALA A 119 -24.29 14.67 -2.26
N GLY A 120 -25.50 14.09 -2.31
CA GLY A 120 -25.84 13.01 -3.23
C GLY A 120 -25.45 11.60 -2.76
N ARG A 121 -24.92 11.43 -1.54
CA ARG A 121 -24.63 10.12 -0.94
C ARG A 121 -25.73 9.72 0.04
N GLU A 122 -26.61 8.83 -0.38
CA GLU A 122 -27.73 8.36 0.43
C GLU A 122 -27.22 7.64 1.69
N GLY A 123 -27.69 8.04 2.88
CA GLY A 123 -27.31 7.43 4.15
C GLY A 123 -25.89 7.77 4.66
N ALA A 124 -25.12 8.60 3.96
CA ALA A 124 -23.82 9.06 4.44
C ALA A 124 -23.99 9.97 5.67
N ALA A 125 -23.04 9.88 6.62
CA ALA A 125 -23.04 10.76 7.78
C ALA A 125 -22.95 12.23 7.33
N PRO A 126 -23.73 13.16 7.92
CA PRO A 126 -23.69 14.57 7.55
C PRO A 126 -22.29 15.16 7.68
N LEU A 127 -21.80 15.78 6.62
CA LEU A 127 -20.50 16.45 6.62
C LEU A 127 -20.56 17.75 5.82
N TRP A 128 -20.35 18.85 6.52
CA TRP A 128 -20.40 20.20 5.98
C TRP A 128 -19.07 20.90 6.17
N LEU A 129 -18.58 21.58 5.13
CA LEU A 129 -17.56 22.60 5.26
C LEU A 129 -18.24 23.96 5.42
N LEU A 130 -18.14 24.55 6.61
CA LEU A 130 -18.76 25.84 6.90
C LEU A 130 -17.98 27.00 6.26
N PRO A 131 -18.62 28.18 6.04
CA PRO A 131 -17.95 29.36 5.50
C PRO A 131 -16.75 29.84 6.33
N ALA A 132 -16.75 29.51 7.63
CA ALA A 132 -15.65 29.77 8.56
C ALA A 132 -14.40 28.91 8.29
N GLY A 133 -14.51 27.83 7.50
CA GLY A 133 -13.40 26.91 7.20
C GLY A 133 -13.28 25.76 8.19
N VAL A 134 -14.37 25.34 8.82
CA VAL A 134 -14.40 24.23 9.79
C VAL A 134 -15.38 23.14 9.34
N PHE A 135 -15.11 21.89 9.71
CA PHE A 135 -16.02 20.78 9.46
C PHE A 135 -17.13 20.72 10.51
N SER A 136 -18.33 20.35 10.08
CA SER A 136 -19.51 20.19 10.94
C SER A 136 -20.44 19.08 10.47
N ALA A 137 -21.16 18.46 11.41
CA ALA A 137 -22.30 17.59 11.12
C ALA A 137 -23.59 18.37 10.81
N SER A 138 -23.56 19.70 10.88
CA SER A 138 -24.69 20.58 10.61
C SER A 138 -24.28 21.75 9.71
N PRO A 139 -25.15 22.23 8.80
CA PRO A 139 -24.85 23.39 7.97
C PRO A 139 -24.76 24.71 8.76
N THR A 140 -25.23 24.76 10.01
CA THR A 140 -25.34 26.04 10.75
C THR A 140 -24.52 26.12 12.03
N LEU A 141 -24.16 24.98 12.62
CA LEU A 141 -23.47 24.92 13.91
C LEU A 141 -21.99 24.68 13.68
N SER A 142 -21.14 25.61 14.15
CA SER A 142 -19.70 25.39 14.25
C SER A 142 -19.43 24.55 15.49
N PRO A 143 -18.98 23.29 15.36
CA PRO A 143 -18.72 22.48 16.53
C PRO A 143 -17.40 22.92 17.18
N ASP A 144 -17.40 23.02 18.50
CA ASP A 144 -16.22 23.25 19.30
C ASP A 144 -15.92 22.05 20.20
N GLY A 145 -14.64 21.91 20.51
CA GLY A 145 -14.13 20.87 21.38
C GLY A 145 -14.66 19.44 21.11
N PRO A 146 -15.21 18.72 22.10
CA PRO A 146 -15.66 17.33 21.92
C PRO A 146 -16.79 17.19 20.89
N ALA A 147 -17.59 18.25 20.67
CA ALA A 147 -18.68 18.23 19.69
C ALA A 147 -18.18 18.18 18.24
N ALA A 148 -16.90 18.49 18.00
CA ALA A 148 -16.28 18.38 16.68
C ALA A 148 -15.89 16.94 16.31
N ARG A 149 -15.91 16.00 17.26
CA ARG A 149 -15.43 14.62 17.07
C ARG A 149 -16.05 13.95 15.84
N ASP A 150 -17.38 13.88 15.77
CA ASP A 150 -18.08 13.14 14.71
C ASP A 150 -17.85 13.78 13.34
N ALA A 151 -17.78 15.12 13.29
CA ALA A 151 -17.49 15.86 12.07
C ALA A 151 -16.05 15.61 11.58
N LEU A 152 -15.07 15.59 12.48
CA LEU A 152 -13.66 15.36 12.15
C LEU A 152 -13.40 13.91 11.74
N VAL A 153 -14.03 12.93 12.40
CA VAL A 153 -13.93 11.51 12.02
C VAL A 153 -14.57 11.29 10.65
N THR A 154 -15.77 11.83 10.42
CA THR A 154 -16.43 11.76 9.11
C THR A 154 -15.60 12.46 8.03
N ALA A 155 -14.97 13.60 8.35
CA ALA A 155 -14.07 14.29 7.44
C ALA A 155 -12.82 13.46 7.12
N ALA A 156 -12.20 12.82 8.11
CA ALA A 156 -11.03 11.97 7.89
C ALA A 156 -11.36 10.77 6.99
N ARG A 157 -12.52 10.12 7.18
CA ARG A 157 -13.02 9.07 6.28
C ARG A 157 -13.26 9.60 4.87
N TRP A 158 -13.90 10.77 4.75
CA TRP A 158 -14.13 11.41 3.46
C TRP A 158 -12.80 11.73 2.75
N ILE A 159 -11.81 12.27 3.47
CA ILE A 159 -10.47 12.57 2.96
C ILE A 159 -9.75 11.28 2.54
N SER A 160 -9.71 10.25 3.40
CA SER A 160 -9.05 8.97 3.13
C SER A 160 -9.72 8.20 1.96
N SER A 161 -10.97 8.50 1.64
CA SER A 161 -11.67 7.92 0.47
C SER A 161 -11.33 8.57 -0.87
N ARG A 162 -10.50 9.63 -0.90
CA ARG A 162 -10.31 10.50 -2.07
C ARG A 162 -8.99 10.33 -2.81
N ARG A 163 -9.04 10.69 -4.09
CA ARG A 163 -7.96 10.54 -5.07
C ARG A 163 -6.86 11.59 -4.98
N THR A 164 -7.15 12.77 -4.42
CA THR A 164 -6.17 13.85 -4.27
C THR A 164 -5.73 13.95 -2.82
N SER A 165 -4.42 14.00 -2.59
CA SER A 165 -3.87 14.26 -1.27
C SER A 165 -4.04 15.72 -0.83
N THR A 166 -4.64 16.58 -1.67
CA THR A 166 -4.72 18.03 -1.48
C THR A 166 -6.17 18.54 -1.40
N LEU A 167 -6.34 19.70 -0.75
CA LEU A 167 -7.61 20.41 -0.58
C LEU A 167 -7.76 21.59 -1.56
N THR A 168 -6.88 21.67 -2.57
CA THR A 168 -6.91 22.67 -3.65
C THR A 168 -8.09 22.45 -4.60
N GLN A 169 -8.68 21.26 -4.60
CA GLN A 169 -9.95 20.97 -5.22
C GLN A 169 -10.78 20.03 -4.33
N LEU A 170 -11.89 20.53 -3.80
CA LEU A 170 -12.78 19.77 -2.93
C LEU A 170 -13.63 18.77 -3.70
N PHE A 171 -13.69 18.78 -5.02
CA PHE A 171 -14.39 17.77 -5.82
C PHE A 171 -13.66 17.64 -7.16
N PRO A 172 -12.62 16.80 -7.25
CA PRO A 172 -11.89 16.63 -8.51
C PRO A 172 -12.83 16.12 -9.60
N PRO A 173 -12.71 16.61 -10.85
CA PRO A 173 -13.56 16.13 -11.93
C PRO A 173 -13.31 14.65 -12.15
N SER A 174 -14.38 13.88 -12.32
CA SER A 174 -14.26 12.50 -12.71
C SER A 174 -13.85 12.43 -14.18
N ALA A 175 -12.73 11.75 -14.47
CA ALA A 175 -12.38 11.41 -15.85
C ALA A 175 -13.37 10.39 -16.48
N PHE A 176 -14.22 9.78 -15.65
CA PHE A 176 -15.14 8.71 -16.02
C PHE A 176 -16.60 9.15 -16.02
N HIS A 177 -16.90 10.27 -15.34
CA HIS A 177 -18.18 10.97 -15.37
C HIS A 177 -18.02 12.43 -15.88
N PRO A 178 -17.56 12.64 -17.12
CA PRO A 178 -17.43 14.00 -17.68
C PRO A 178 -18.77 14.71 -17.86
N GLU A 179 -19.89 13.98 -17.79
CA GLU A 179 -21.24 14.52 -17.78
C GLU A 179 -21.61 15.25 -16.48
N GLU A 180 -20.94 14.92 -15.37
CA GLU A 180 -21.17 15.62 -14.11
C GLU A 180 -20.59 17.04 -14.17
N PRO A 181 -21.32 18.06 -13.69
CA PRO A 181 -20.83 19.42 -13.72
C PRO A 181 -19.56 19.55 -12.87
N ALA A 182 -18.50 20.09 -13.47
CA ALA A 182 -17.24 20.32 -12.78
C ALA A 182 -17.44 21.21 -11.54
N ARG A 183 -17.17 20.64 -10.37
CA ARG A 183 -17.22 21.32 -9.08
C ARG A 183 -15.87 21.99 -8.81
N LYS A 184 -15.89 23.32 -8.70
CA LYS A 184 -14.70 24.18 -8.56
C LYS A 184 -14.44 24.63 -7.11
N GLU A 185 -15.23 24.12 -6.17
CA GLU A 185 -15.07 24.42 -4.76
C GLU A 185 -13.66 24.00 -4.30
N ARG A 186 -12.95 24.91 -3.65
CA ARG A 186 -11.60 24.69 -3.10
C ARG A 186 -11.43 25.33 -1.74
N LEU A 187 -10.46 24.86 -0.96
CA LEU A 187 -10.11 25.48 0.31
C LEU A 187 -9.13 26.64 0.07
N SER A 188 -9.36 27.79 0.72
CA SER A 188 -8.38 28.88 0.73
C SER A 188 -7.42 28.74 1.91
N ALA A 189 -6.21 29.30 1.82
CA ALA A 189 -5.23 29.25 2.91
C ALA A 189 -5.78 29.79 4.24
N ARG A 190 -6.61 30.85 4.21
CA ARG A 190 -7.30 31.39 5.40
C ARG A 190 -8.23 30.36 6.05
N ARG A 191 -8.97 29.59 5.25
CA ARG A 191 -9.84 28.51 5.75
C ARG A 191 -9.04 27.29 6.16
N GLY A 192 -7.93 27.00 5.48
CA GLY A 192 -6.96 26.01 5.90
C GLY A 192 -6.40 26.30 7.30
N ALA A 193 -6.12 27.56 7.62
CA ALA A 193 -5.72 27.97 8.96
C ALA A 193 -6.83 27.72 10.01
N ALA A 194 -8.08 28.03 9.68
CA ALA A 194 -9.21 27.75 10.58
C ALA A 194 -9.41 26.24 10.80
N LEU A 195 -9.24 25.43 9.75
CA LEU A 195 -9.32 23.98 9.84
C LEU A 195 -8.17 23.39 10.68
N LEU A 196 -6.96 23.94 10.55
CA LEU A 196 -5.82 23.61 11.42
C LEU A 196 -6.15 23.91 12.88
N ASP A 197 -6.71 25.08 13.17
CA ASP A 197 -7.06 25.47 14.55
C ASP A 197 -8.15 24.53 15.12
N GLN A 198 -9.11 24.08 14.30
CA GLN A 198 -10.11 23.07 14.70
C GLN A 198 -9.45 21.71 15.01
N ALA A 199 -8.54 21.23 14.15
CA ALA A 199 -7.82 19.98 14.36
C ALA A 199 -6.94 20.04 15.62
N ARG A 200 -6.27 21.18 15.85
CA ARG A 200 -5.47 21.41 17.06
C ARG A 200 -6.32 21.39 18.33
N ALA A 201 -7.47 22.06 18.33
CA ALA A 201 -8.38 22.05 19.48
C ALA A 201 -8.85 20.62 19.80
N ALA A 202 -9.09 19.79 18.78
CA ALA A 202 -9.40 18.37 18.97
C ALA A 202 -8.23 17.58 19.57
N LEU A 203 -6.98 17.83 19.13
CA LEU A 203 -5.79 17.21 19.71
C LEU A 203 -5.56 17.61 21.17
N GLU A 204 -5.88 18.84 21.55
CA GLU A 204 -5.77 19.32 22.95
C GLU A 204 -6.76 18.60 23.87
N ILE A 205 -7.99 18.37 23.40
CA ILE A 205 -9.01 17.64 24.17
C ILE A 205 -8.72 16.15 24.24
N ALA A 206 -8.28 15.58 23.13
CA ALA A 206 -7.92 14.18 23.04
C ALA A 206 -6.49 13.90 23.54
N ALA A 207 -5.86 14.85 24.24
CA ALA A 207 -4.45 14.76 24.63
C ALA A 207 -4.14 13.45 25.36
N VAL A 208 -3.01 12.84 24.98
CA VAL A 208 -2.46 11.66 25.66
C VAL A 208 -2.27 11.97 27.14
N GLY A 209 -2.74 11.07 28.00
CA GLY A 209 -2.74 11.21 29.46
C GLY A 209 -3.81 12.15 30.01
N GLY A 210 -4.61 12.80 29.15
CA GLY A 210 -5.69 13.71 29.52
C GLY A 210 -6.92 12.99 30.09
N GLU A 211 -7.84 13.76 30.68
CA GLU A 211 -9.06 13.22 31.33
C GLU A 211 -9.93 12.41 30.35
N GLU A 212 -10.19 12.96 29.17
CA GLU A 212 -10.97 12.28 28.13
C GLU A 212 -10.26 11.02 27.62
N ALA A 213 -8.93 11.06 27.46
CA ALA A 213 -8.16 9.90 27.01
C ALA A 213 -8.14 8.77 28.04
N ARG A 214 -8.21 9.07 29.34
CA ARG A 214 -8.37 8.05 30.39
C ARG A 214 -9.79 7.49 30.44
N ARG A 215 -10.79 8.32 30.12
CA ARG A 215 -12.21 7.94 30.12
C ARG A 215 -12.56 7.02 28.95
N ASP A 216 -12.11 7.38 27.74
CA ASP A 216 -12.33 6.61 26.51
C ASP A 216 -11.06 6.64 25.62
N PRO A 217 -10.09 5.75 25.90
CA PRO A 217 -8.81 5.71 25.18
C PRO A 217 -8.96 5.47 23.67
N THR A 218 -9.94 4.66 23.26
CA THR A 218 -10.12 4.27 21.85
C THR A 218 -10.77 5.40 21.06
N ALA A 219 -11.81 6.03 21.60
CA ALA A 219 -12.43 7.20 20.99
C ALA A 219 -11.45 8.36 20.79
N THR A 220 -10.67 8.66 21.83
CA THR A 220 -9.73 9.78 21.79
C THR A 220 -8.56 9.49 20.85
N ALA A 221 -8.05 8.25 20.78
CA ALA A 221 -7.08 7.85 19.78
C ALA A 221 -7.63 8.01 18.34
N THR A 222 -8.90 7.64 18.11
CA THR A 222 -9.56 7.84 16.82
C THR A 222 -9.66 9.32 16.45
N LEU A 223 -9.98 10.19 17.42
CA LEU A 223 -10.02 11.63 17.20
C LEU A 223 -8.63 12.21 16.89
N ARG A 224 -7.58 11.75 17.58
CA ARG A 224 -6.20 12.14 17.26
C ARG A 224 -5.78 11.69 15.86
N SER A 225 -6.16 10.48 15.45
CA SER A 225 -5.95 9.97 14.09
C SER A 225 -6.66 10.82 13.04
N ALA A 226 -7.94 11.16 13.27
CA ALA A 226 -8.72 12.00 12.37
C ALA A 226 -8.13 13.41 12.21
N ALA A 227 -7.71 14.03 13.31
CA ALA A 227 -7.03 15.32 13.27
C ALA A 227 -5.70 15.23 12.49
N THR A 228 -4.90 14.19 12.72
CA THR A 228 -3.63 13.95 12.01
C THR A 228 -3.84 13.78 10.50
N THR A 229 -4.89 13.07 10.10
CA THR A 229 -5.30 12.89 8.71
C THR A 229 -5.51 14.25 8.02
N ILE A 230 -6.28 15.13 8.67
CA ILE A 230 -6.61 16.47 8.17
C ILE A 230 -5.34 17.32 8.06
N LEU A 231 -4.50 17.33 9.11
CA LEU A 231 -3.24 18.07 9.13
C LEU A 231 -2.30 17.60 8.00
N SER A 232 -2.19 16.30 7.76
CA SER A 232 -1.38 15.73 6.67
C SER A 232 -1.83 16.24 5.29
N HIS A 233 -3.14 16.37 5.06
CA HIS A 233 -3.68 16.89 3.80
C HIS A 233 -3.50 18.40 3.65
N LEU A 234 -3.48 19.16 4.75
CA LEU A 234 -3.09 20.58 4.72
C LEU A 234 -1.61 20.74 4.31
N ILE A 235 -0.72 19.85 4.76
CA ILE A 235 0.69 19.85 4.32
C ILE A 235 0.78 19.57 2.82
N ALA A 236 0.12 18.51 2.34
CA ALA A 236 0.10 18.16 0.92
C ALA A 236 -0.42 19.30 0.02
N THR A 237 -1.44 20.04 0.49
CA THR A 237 -2.03 21.17 -0.25
C THR A 237 -1.01 22.25 -0.59
N SER A 238 0.08 22.40 0.19
CA SER A 238 1.15 23.36 -0.09
C SER A 238 1.97 23.06 -1.35
N LEU A 239 1.91 21.82 -1.86
CA LEU A 239 2.57 21.41 -3.10
C LEU A 239 1.90 22.04 -4.32
N ASP A 240 0.57 22.10 -4.29
CA ASP A 240 -0.25 22.67 -5.36
C ASP A 240 -0.46 24.18 -5.19
N ASP A 241 -0.64 24.65 -3.94
CA ASP A 241 -0.86 26.06 -3.60
C ASP A 241 0.10 26.51 -2.50
N ARG A 242 1.17 27.23 -2.89
CA ARG A 242 2.17 27.77 -1.96
C ARG A 242 1.60 28.76 -0.93
N GLY A 243 0.40 29.30 -1.14
CA GLY A 243 -0.30 30.10 -0.13
C GLY A 243 -0.56 29.32 1.17
N PHE A 244 -0.58 27.98 1.10
CA PHE A 244 -0.71 27.10 2.27
C PHE A 244 0.62 26.86 3.01
N ALA A 245 1.77 27.32 2.53
CA ALA A 245 3.06 27.05 3.19
C ALA A 245 3.08 27.38 4.70
N PRO A 246 2.54 28.52 5.17
CA PRO A 246 2.46 28.80 6.62
C PRO A 246 1.52 27.85 7.39
N VAL A 247 0.46 27.36 6.73
CA VAL A 247 -0.47 26.39 7.31
C VAL A 247 0.19 25.01 7.38
N ALA A 248 0.90 24.61 6.32
CA ALA A 248 1.64 23.36 6.25
C ALA A 248 2.75 23.28 7.31
N GLU A 249 3.52 24.35 7.50
CA GLU A 249 4.57 24.40 8.52
C GLU A 249 3.99 24.19 9.93
N ARG A 250 2.90 24.88 10.27
CA ARG A 250 2.21 24.72 11.56
C ARG A 250 1.60 23.32 11.70
N ALA A 251 0.98 22.79 10.65
CA ALA A 251 0.37 21.47 10.67
C ALA A 251 1.42 20.37 10.92
N ALA A 252 2.60 20.49 10.30
CA ALA A 252 3.71 19.58 10.52
C ALA A 252 4.22 19.62 11.97
N GLU A 253 4.30 20.80 12.60
CA GLU A 253 4.67 20.90 14.02
C GLU A 253 3.63 20.23 14.94
N GLU A 254 2.33 20.36 14.67
CA GLU A 254 1.30 19.67 15.45
C GLU A 254 1.40 18.14 15.32
N ILE A 255 1.69 17.62 14.12
CA ILE A 255 1.92 16.17 13.93
C ILE A 255 3.20 15.72 14.67
N LEU A 256 4.30 16.49 14.58
CA LEU A 256 5.54 16.19 15.31
C LEU A 256 5.32 16.19 16.83
N ALA A 257 4.56 17.16 17.36
CA ALA A 257 4.21 17.22 18.76
C ALA A 257 3.34 16.03 19.20
N LEU A 258 2.40 15.59 18.36
CA LEU A 258 1.61 14.38 18.62
C LEU A 258 2.51 13.13 18.68
N ILE A 259 3.45 12.97 17.75
CA ILE A 259 4.38 11.84 17.71
C ILE A 259 5.21 11.72 19.00
N GLU A 260 5.63 12.86 19.56
CA GLU A 260 6.35 12.92 20.83
C GLU A 260 5.45 12.56 22.02
N ARG A 261 4.19 13.04 22.02
CA ARG A 261 3.21 12.75 23.08
C ARG A 261 2.71 11.30 23.05
N GLU A 262 2.67 10.67 21.89
CA GLU A 262 2.29 9.27 21.71
C GLU A 262 3.41 8.28 22.14
N ALA A 263 4.42 8.76 22.87
CA ALA A 263 5.48 7.93 23.46
C ALA A 263 5.30 7.80 24.98
N GLY A 264 5.21 6.55 25.47
CA GLY A 264 5.43 6.24 26.88
C GLY A 264 4.29 6.53 27.86
N ASP A 265 3.02 6.52 27.41
CA ASP A 265 1.82 6.65 28.25
C ASP A 265 0.80 5.53 27.97
N GLU A 266 -0.02 5.13 28.95
CA GLU A 266 -1.01 4.04 28.81
C GLU A 266 -2.16 4.36 27.83
N THR A 267 -2.48 5.65 27.67
CA THR A 267 -3.52 6.13 26.74
C THR A 267 -2.96 6.42 25.34
N ALA A 268 -1.64 6.27 25.16
CA ALA A 268 -0.99 6.34 23.87
C ALA A 268 -1.31 5.09 23.01
N ARG A 269 -1.10 5.21 21.70
CA ARG A 269 -1.26 4.16 20.71
C ARG A 269 -0.01 4.11 19.83
N PRO A 270 0.86 3.11 20.01
CA PRO A 270 2.05 2.92 19.17
C PRO A 270 1.73 2.90 17.67
N ALA A 271 0.59 2.30 17.29
CA ALA A 271 0.11 2.29 15.91
C ALA A 271 -0.17 3.71 15.37
N LEU A 272 -0.81 4.58 16.15
CA LEU A 272 -1.06 5.96 15.75
C LEU A 272 0.25 6.75 15.62
N ARG A 273 1.20 6.54 16.55
CA ARG A 273 2.54 7.13 16.45
C ARG A 273 3.23 6.73 15.14
N ALA A 274 3.19 5.45 14.80
CA ALA A 274 3.78 4.93 13.58
C ALA A 274 3.13 5.53 12.33
N HIS A 275 1.80 5.53 12.29
CA HIS A 275 1.02 6.13 11.22
C HIS A 275 1.32 7.62 11.01
N ALA A 276 1.39 8.41 12.08
CA ALA A 276 1.73 9.83 12.01
C ALA A 276 3.13 10.08 11.41
N ILE A 277 4.12 9.23 11.75
CA ILE A 277 5.47 9.30 11.17
C ILE A 277 5.43 8.96 9.67
N HIS A 278 4.68 7.94 9.27
CA HIS A 278 4.51 7.57 7.85
C HIS A 278 3.84 8.70 7.05
N LEU A 279 2.81 9.35 7.59
CA LEU A 279 2.19 10.50 6.95
C LEU A 279 3.19 11.65 6.73
N LEU A 280 4.00 12.00 7.73
CA LEU A 280 5.05 13.03 7.55
C LEU A 280 6.07 12.64 6.48
N GLN A 281 6.46 11.36 6.43
CA GLN A 281 7.36 10.85 5.40
C GLN A 281 6.75 10.99 4.00
N LEU A 282 5.48 10.62 3.83
CA LEU A 282 4.75 10.79 2.56
C LEU A 282 4.62 12.26 2.18
N ARG A 283 4.49 13.16 3.16
CA ARG A 283 4.37 14.61 2.94
C ARG A 283 5.70 15.35 2.93
N ALA A 284 6.83 14.64 2.90
CA ALA A 284 8.16 15.23 2.96
C ALA A 284 8.38 16.40 1.97
N PRO A 285 7.89 16.37 0.72
CA PRO A 285 8.03 17.51 -0.20
C PRO A 285 7.39 18.82 0.29
N GLY A 286 6.37 18.75 1.14
CA GLY A 286 5.66 19.91 1.71
C GLY A 286 6.22 20.38 3.07
N LEU A 287 7.26 19.72 3.58
CA LEU A 287 7.90 20.05 4.86
C LEU A 287 9.06 21.03 4.68
N THR A 288 9.37 21.80 5.73
CA THR A 288 10.62 22.57 5.77
C THR A 288 11.84 21.65 5.91
N ALA A 289 13.05 22.14 5.57
CA ALA A 289 14.26 21.33 5.67
C ALA A 289 14.52 20.77 7.08
N ALA A 290 14.21 21.57 8.13
CA ALA A 290 14.34 21.14 9.51
C ALA A 290 13.33 20.03 9.87
N GLN A 291 12.09 20.16 9.41
CA GLN A 291 11.04 19.16 9.60
C GLN A 291 11.33 17.87 8.83
N GLN A 292 11.87 17.96 7.61
CA GLN A 292 12.33 16.80 6.85
C GLN A 292 13.41 16.03 7.60
N GLU A 293 14.36 16.72 8.24
CA GLU A 293 15.40 16.06 9.02
C GLU A 293 14.83 15.36 10.26
N ARG A 294 13.93 16.02 11.01
CA ARG A 294 13.22 15.39 12.13
C ARG A 294 12.41 14.16 11.68
N ALA A 295 11.64 14.28 10.61
CA ALA A 295 10.85 13.18 10.06
C ALA A 295 11.73 12.00 9.62
N ARG A 296 12.87 12.26 8.96
CA ARG A 296 13.85 11.21 8.61
C ARG A 296 14.42 10.51 9.84
N GLY A 297 14.72 11.25 10.91
CA GLY A 297 15.14 10.67 12.20
C GLY A 297 14.07 9.78 12.83
N LEU A 298 12.81 10.23 12.80
CA LEU A 298 11.67 9.47 13.34
C LEU A 298 11.38 8.19 12.55
N VAL A 299 11.44 8.24 11.22
CA VAL A 299 11.29 7.05 10.36
C VAL A 299 12.36 6.01 10.69
N ARG A 300 13.61 6.44 10.90
CA ARG A 300 14.68 5.52 11.36
C ARG A 300 14.37 4.92 12.72
N GLY A 301 13.70 5.66 13.60
CA GLY A 301 13.30 5.20 14.94
C GLY A 301 11.97 4.43 15.00
N LEU A 302 11.24 4.26 13.89
CA LEU A 302 10.07 3.37 13.85
C LEU A 302 10.44 1.90 13.97
N LEU A 303 11.66 1.58 13.55
CA LEU A 303 12.19 0.23 13.57
C LEU A 303 13.42 0.24 14.45
N ARG A 304 13.65 -0.86 15.17
CA ARG A 304 14.92 -1.04 15.85
C ARG A 304 16.02 -0.94 14.79
N GLU A 305 17.08 -0.19 15.07
CA GLU A 305 18.22 -0.06 14.14
C GLU A 305 18.98 -1.38 14.03
N ALA A 306 18.95 -2.18 15.10
CA ALA A 306 19.56 -3.49 15.20
C ALA A 306 18.75 -4.39 16.16
N PRO A 307 18.92 -5.72 16.10
CA PRO A 307 18.50 -6.60 17.19
C PRO A 307 19.01 -6.07 18.55
N PRO A 308 18.27 -6.26 19.65
CA PRO A 308 18.60 -5.72 20.97
C PRO A 308 19.74 -6.54 21.63
N TYR A 309 20.94 -6.49 21.06
CA TYR A 309 22.07 -7.33 21.45
C TYR A 309 22.44 -7.23 22.93
N ASP A 310 22.16 -6.10 23.57
CA ASP A 310 22.46 -5.87 24.99
C ASP A 310 21.46 -6.58 25.91
N GLU A 311 20.28 -6.93 25.41
CA GLU A 311 19.27 -7.73 26.12
C GLU A 311 19.49 -9.25 25.88
N LEU A 312 20.19 -9.62 24.80
CA LEU A 312 20.45 -11.01 24.42
C LEU A 312 21.63 -11.60 25.20
N THR A 313 21.35 -12.11 26.39
CA THR A 313 22.35 -12.75 27.28
C THR A 313 22.44 -14.27 27.08
N GLY A 314 23.61 -14.84 27.39
CA GLY A 314 23.85 -16.29 27.31
C GLY A 314 23.93 -16.85 25.88
N PRO A 315 23.78 -18.20 25.73
CA PRO A 315 23.73 -18.84 24.43
C PRO A 315 22.53 -18.38 23.61
N TRP A 316 22.73 -18.13 22.32
CA TRP A 316 21.65 -17.78 21.41
C TRP A 316 21.09 -19.05 20.78
N ASN A 317 19.86 -19.43 21.14
CA ASN A 317 19.18 -20.59 20.55
C ASN A 317 18.17 -20.13 19.51
N LEU A 318 18.20 -20.72 18.33
CA LEU A 318 17.22 -20.48 17.27
C LEU A 318 16.58 -21.79 16.84
N ALA A 319 15.30 -21.74 16.48
CA ALA A 319 14.60 -22.89 15.90
C ALA A 319 14.69 -22.87 14.37
N MET A 320 14.88 -24.04 13.76
CA MET A 320 14.73 -24.24 12.32
C MET A 320 13.58 -25.20 12.07
N CYS A 321 12.44 -24.65 11.65
CA CYS A 321 11.18 -25.33 11.43
C CYS A 321 11.02 -25.58 9.92
N GLY A 322 11.53 -26.73 9.46
CA GLY A 322 11.47 -27.13 8.05
C GLY A 322 10.28 -28.04 7.76
N ALA A 323 9.70 -27.99 6.56
CA ALA A 323 8.79 -29.06 6.14
C ALA A 323 9.53 -30.40 6.06
N SER A 324 8.79 -31.52 6.14
CA SER A 324 9.40 -32.87 6.18
C SER A 324 10.32 -33.15 4.98
N GLU A 325 9.98 -32.63 3.80
CA GLU A 325 10.82 -32.81 2.60
C GLU A 325 12.10 -31.95 2.59
N PHE A 326 12.20 -30.94 3.46
CA PHE A 326 13.38 -30.08 3.61
C PHE A 326 14.29 -30.54 4.76
N HIS A 327 13.68 -31.01 5.86
CA HIS A 327 14.33 -31.13 7.17
C HIS A 327 15.70 -31.84 7.17
N GLU A 328 15.78 -33.03 6.57
CA GLU A 328 17.05 -33.80 6.55
C GLU A 328 18.12 -33.11 5.71
N GLY A 329 17.74 -32.58 4.57
CA GLY A 329 18.64 -31.85 3.68
C GLY A 329 19.22 -30.59 4.34
N GLU A 330 18.37 -29.82 5.02
CA GLU A 330 18.79 -28.61 5.73
C GLU A 330 19.73 -28.88 6.90
N CYS A 331 19.46 -29.93 7.69
CA CYS A 331 20.39 -30.39 8.73
C CYS A 331 21.75 -30.75 8.13
N ASN A 332 21.76 -31.45 6.99
CA ASN A 332 23.00 -31.79 6.30
C ASN A 332 23.73 -30.56 5.75
N ILE A 333 23.01 -29.54 5.26
CA ILE A 333 23.57 -28.28 4.77
C ILE A 333 24.25 -27.51 5.91
N LEU A 334 23.63 -27.44 7.10
CA LEU A 334 24.24 -26.79 8.27
C LEU A 334 25.63 -27.36 8.57
N VAL A 335 25.77 -28.70 8.53
CA VAL A 335 27.04 -29.38 8.82
C VAL A 335 28.02 -29.27 7.64
N SER A 336 27.61 -29.72 6.45
CA SER A 336 28.50 -29.90 5.30
C SER A 336 28.95 -28.60 4.66
N THR A 337 28.06 -27.61 4.60
CA THR A 337 28.30 -26.33 3.91
C THR A 337 28.72 -25.25 4.90
N HIS A 338 28.01 -25.15 6.04
CA HIS A 338 28.21 -24.07 6.99
C HIS A 338 29.10 -24.43 8.18
N GLY A 339 29.51 -25.69 8.31
CA GLY A 339 30.48 -26.16 9.32
C GLY A 339 29.91 -26.24 10.74
N PHE A 340 28.59 -26.34 10.89
CA PHE A 340 27.97 -26.57 12.20
C PHE A 340 28.31 -27.96 12.72
N LYS A 341 28.33 -28.10 14.04
CA LYS A 341 28.54 -29.38 14.71
C LYS A 341 27.26 -29.84 15.39
N GLU A 342 26.78 -31.02 15.07
CA GLU A 342 25.67 -31.64 15.80
C GLU A 342 26.10 -31.93 17.25
N ILE A 343 25.26 -31.57 18.21
CA ILE A 343 25.49 -31.71 19.65
C ILE A 343 24.30 -32.43 20.30
N ALA A 344 24.54 -33.00 21.48
CA ALA A 344 23.45 -33.47 22.32
C ALA A 344 22.54 -32.29 22.73
N LEU A 345 21.25 -32.56 22.90
CA LEU A 345 20.32 -31.55 23.41
C LEU A 345 20.78 -31.06 24.78
N PRO A 346 20.94 -29.73 24.98
CA PRO A 346 21.24 -29.19 26.29
C PRO A 346 20.17 -29.57 27.32
N PRO A 347 20.53 -29.83 28.59
CA PRO A 347 19.57 -30.24 29.63
C PRO A 347 18.42 -29.24 29.84
N GLU A 348 18.66 -27.96 29.57
CA GLU A 348 17.69 -26.87 29.67
C GLU A 348 16.76 -26.75 28.45
N ALA A 349 17.00 -27.52 27.39
CA ALA A 349 16.21 -27.42 26.17
C ALA A 349 14.76 -27.86 26.41
N PRO A 350 13.77 -27.07 25.99
CA PRO A 350 12.38 -27.49 26.07
C PRO A 350 12.12 -28.68 25.14
N PRO A 351 11.11 -29.51 25.45
CA PRO A 351 10.69 -30.57 24.54
C PRO A 351 10.20 -29.99 23.21
N SER A 352 10.40 -30.72 22.12
CA SER A 352 9.80 -30.37 20.83
C SER A 352 8.26 -30.33 20.95
N PRO A 353 7.57 -29.30 20.43
CA PRO A 353 6.16 -29.05 20.72
C PRO A 353 5.22 -30.21 20.38
N ASN A 354 5.57 -30.98 19.36
CA ASN A 354 4.70 -31.94 18.70
C ASN A 354 5.16 -33.40 18.90
N GLY A 355 6.28 -33.64 19.59
CA GLY A 355 6.73 -34.96 20.07
C GLY A 355 7.14 -35.99 18.99
N TRP A 356 6.58 -35.91 17.78
CA TRP A 356 6.87 -36.81 16.65
C TRP A 356 8.14 -36.42 15.88
N SER A 357 8.57 -35.16 15.97
CA SER A 357 9.86 -34.69 15.46
C SER A 357 10.66 -34.08 16.62
N PRO A 358 11.46 -34.86 17.36
CA PRO A 358 12.35 -34.31 18.38
C PRO A 358 13.38 -33.37 17.75
N TYR A 359 13.89 -32.43 18.54
CA TYR A 359 14.94 -31.52 18.07
C TYR A 359 16.25 -32.24 17.79
N ARG A 360 16.90 -31.83 16.71
CA ARG A 360 18.35 -32.01 16.50
C ARG A 360 19.03 -30.67 16.75
N ALA A 361 20.07 -30.65 17.58
CA ALA A 361 20.76 -29.42 17.96
C ALA A 361 22.12 -29.31 17.27
N PHE A 362 22.40 -28.13 16.72
CA PHE A 362 23.61 -27.83 15.98
C PHE A 362 24.28 -26.58 16.55
N GLU A 363 25.56 -26.66 16.91
CA GLU A 363 26.34 -25.50 17.35
C GLU A 363 27.06 -24.87 16.15
N ALA A 364 26.93 -23.56 16.01
CA ALA A 364 27.58 -22.78 14.96
C ALA A 364 29.11 -22.72 15.17
N PRO A 365 29.91 -22.62 14.09
CA PRO A 365 31.36 -22.45 14.20
C PRO A 365 31.80 -21.03 14.60
N PHE A 366 30.84 -20.17 14.94
CA PHE A 366 31.05 -18.81 15.42
C PHE A 366 30.21 -18.56 16.67
N LYS A 367 30.60 -17.57 17.46
CA LYS A 367 30.05 -17.29 18.79
C LYS A 367 29.29 -15.98 18.80
N THR A 368 28.48 -15.75 19.82
CA THR A 368 27.86 -14.45 20.08
C THR A 368 28.94 -13.37 20.28
N PRO A 369 28.61 -12.07 20.24
CA PRO A 369 29.56 -11.00 20.59
C PRO A 369 30.17 -11.16 21.99
N ALA A 370 29.47 -11.82 22.92
CA ALA A 370 29.94 -12.12 24.26
C ALA A 370 30.79 -13.40 24.36
N GLY A 371 31.01 -14.11 23.24
CA GLY A 371 31.77 -15.37 23.20
C GLY A 371 30.94 -16.63 23.49
N GLU A 372 29.63 -16.49 23.67
CA GLU A 372 28.73 -17.61 23.98
C GLU A 372 28.38 -18.44 22.72
N PRO A 373 27.92 -19.69 22.87
CA PRO A 373 27.45 -20.50 21.74
C PRO A 373 26.25 -19.90 21.01
N ILE A 374 26.21 -20.07 19.69
CA ILE A 374 24.99 -19.92 18.88
C ILE A 374 24.56 -21.32 18.45
N ARG A 375 23.29 -21.68 18.70
CA ARG A 375 22.76 -23.03 18.49
C ARG A 375 21.49 -22.99 17.65
N VAL A 376 21.34 -23.94 16.73
CA VAL A 376 20.14 -24.15 15.92
C VAL A 376 19.49 -25.46 16.31
N PHE A 377 18.21 -25.41 16.67
CA PHE A 377 17.37 -26.55 17.01
C PHE A 377 16.44 -26.84 15.84
N ALA A 378 16.80 -27.85 15.05
CA ALA A 378 16.07 -28.22 13.86
C ALA A 378 14.99 -29.26 14.19
N ARG A 379 13.81 -29.09 13.61
CA ARG A 379 12.76 -30.12 13.58
C ARG A 379 11.93 -30.03 12.30
N ALA A 380 11.26 -31.12 11.96
CA ALA A 380 10.18 -31.07 10.99
C ALA A 380 8.96 -30.35 11.59
N ALA A 381 8.28 -29.56 10.77
CA ALA A 381 7.19 -28.69 11.17
C ALA A 381 6.03 -28.69 10.16
N THR A 382 4.83 -28.52 10.68
CA THR A 382 3.60 -28.34 9.90
C THR A 382 3.08 -26.92 10.07
N PRO A 383 2.15 -26.45 9.20
CA PRO A 383 1.55 -25.13 9.36
C PRO A 383 0.73 -24.99 10.64
N ARG A 384 0.56 -26.06 11.44
CA ARG A 384 -0.15 -26.03 12.71
C ARG A 384 0.77 -25.84 13.91
N ASP A 385 2.08 -25.95 13.71
CA ASP A 385 3.06 -25.97 14.81
C ASP A 385 4.34 -25.16 14.54
N GLU A 386 4.60 -24.69 13.32
CA GLU A 386 5.85 -23.99 12.97
C GLU A 386 6.09 -22.67 13.71
N ASN A 387 5.04 -22.09 14.28
CA ASN A 387 5.08 -20.84 15.04
C ASN A 387 5.24 -21.02 16.56
N LEU A 388 5.22 -22.25 17.09
CA LEU A 388 5.14 -22.47 18.55
C LEU A 388 6.38 -21.97 19.30
N GLU A 389 7.56 -22.01 18.68
CA GLU A 389 8.82 -21.52 19.27
C GLU A 389 8.85 -20.00 19.43
N MET A 390 7.98 -19.27 18.73
CA MET A 390 7.80 -17.83 18.95
C MET A 390 7.25 -17.53 20.35
N GLY A 391 6.57 -18.49 20.98
CA GLY A 391 6.05 -18.39 22.34
C GLY A 391 6.94 -19.02 23.42
N MET A 392 8.21 -19.28 23.12
CA MET A 392 9.16 -19.87 24.07
C MET A 392 10.33 -18.92 24.35
N ALA A 393 10.52 -18.52 25.61
CA ALA A 393 11.66 -17.70 26.03
C ALA A 393 13.03 -18.30 25.68
N PHE A 394 13.12 -19.64 25.57
CA PHE A 394 14.37 -20.35 25.26
C PHE A 394 14.95 -19.98 23.88
N PHE A 395 14.08 -19.70 22.90
CA PHE A 395 14.48 -19.36 21.54
C PHE A 395 14.50 -17.85 21.35
N ILE A 396 15.48 -17.31 20.64
CA ILE A 396 15.54 -15.88 20.29
C ILE A 396 15.15 -15.62 18.83
N GLY A 397 14.91 -16.67 18.06
CA GLY A 397 14.49 -16.57 16.68
C GLY A 397 14.12 -17.90 16.03
N VAL A 398 13.47 -17.80 14.88
CA VAL A 398 12.89 -18.93 14.14
C VAL A 398 13.15 -18.76 12.64
N LEU A 399 13.67 -19.80 12.00
CA LEU A 399 13.64 -19.97 10.55
C LEU A 399 12.48 -20.89 10.19
N ILE A 400 11.57 -20.43 9.34
CA ILE A 400 10.55 -21.27 8.71
C ILE A 400 10.98 -21.51 7.28
N ASN A 401 11.14 -22.76 6.86
CA ASN A 401 11.45 -23.09 5.47
C ASN A 401 10.55 -24.21 4.94
N ARG A 402 9.77 -23.87 3.92
CA ARG A 402 8.82 -24.81 3.29
C ARG A 402 8.27 -24.27 1.99
N HIS A 403 7.64 -25.16 1.23
CA HIS A 403 6.59 -24.73 0.31
C HIS A 403 5.46 -24.09 1.11
N ALA A 404 5.14 -22.81 0.83
CA ALA A 404 4.07 -22.07 1.50
C ALA A 404 2.67 -22.45 1.00
N GLN A 405 2.62 -23.23 -0.08
CA GLN A 405 1.43 -23.46 -0.89
C GLN A 405 0.76 -22.11 -1.23
N LEU A 406 1.54 -21.21 -1.82
CA LEU A 406 1.10 -19.89 -2.25
C LEU A 406 0.57 -19.05 -1.07
N GLY A 407 1.25 -19.12 0.07
CA GLY A 407 0.92 -18.38 1.30
C GLY A 407 -0.22 -18.97 2.15
N ALA A 408 -0.82 -20.09 1.75
CA ALA A 408 -1.91 -20.71 2.52
C ALA A 408 -1.44 -21.22 3.88
N PHE A 409 -0.23 -21.76 3.91
CA PHE A 409 0.35 -22.29 5.14
C PHE A 409 0.67 -21.19 6.13
N ASP A 410 1.19 -20.04 5.70
CA ASP A 410 1.35 -18.86 6.56
C ASP A 410 0.02 -18.43 7.18
N LEU A 411 -1.07 -18.37 6.41
CA LEU A 411 -2.38 -18.01 6.96
C LEU A 411 -2.91 -19.06 7.94
N ARG A 412 -2.64 -20.35 7.70
CA ARG A 412 -3.00 -21.42 8.64
C ARG A 412 -2.16 -21.35 9.91
N ALA A 413 -0.87 -21.04 9.78
CA ALA A 413 0.04 -20.89 10.90
C ALA A 413 -0.28 -19.64 11.73
N ALA A 414 -0.72 -18.56 11.09
CA ALA A 414 -1.19 -17.35 11.78
C ALA A 414 -2.51 -17.57 12.55
N ALA A 415 -3.32 -18.57 12.16
CA ALA A 415 -4.53 -18.93 12.90
C ALA A 415 -4.24 -19.69 14.21
N VAL A 416 -3.00 -20.17 14.40
CA VAL A 416 -2.58 -20.82 15.64
C VAL A 416 -2.26 -19.74 16.68
N GLN A 417 -2.97 -19.76 17.79
CA GLN A 417 -2.80 -18.79 18.87
C GLN A 417 -1.47 -19.03 19.61
N VAL A 418 -0.47 -18.19 19.32
CA VAL A 418 0.82 -18.17 20.01
C VAL A 418 1.10 -16.77 20.50
N LYS A 419 1.31 -16.61 21.81
CA LYS A 419 1.74 -15.34 22.38
C LYS A 419 3.26 -15.26 22.32
N GLN A 420 3.80 -14.24 21.66
CA GLN A 420 5.24 -14.02 21.63
C GLN A 420 5.82 -13.90 23.05
N GLU A 421 6.96 -14.53 23.30
CA GLU A 421 7.69 -14.42 24.57
C GLU A 421 9.10 -13.88 24.34
N GLY A 422 9.40 -12.66 24.79
CA GLY A 422 10.72 -12.03 24.62
C GLY A 422 11.03 -11.60 23.18
N TYR A 423 12.31 -11.25 22.93
CA TYR A 423 12.79 -10.91 21.59
C TYR A 423 12.66 -12.10 20.62
N LYS A 424 12.25 -11.80 19.38
CA LYS A 424 12.21 -12.77 18.29
C LYS A 424 12.72 -12.16 16.99
N LEU A 425 13.70 -12.82 16.38
CA LEU A 425 14.03 -12.66 14.96
C LEU A 425 13.39 -13.80 14.18
N MET A 426 12.46 -13.49 13.28
CA MET A 426 11.83 -14.49 12.41
C MET A 426 12.37 -14.33 10.99
N MET A 427 12.75 -15.44 10.38
CA MET A 427 13.04 -15.51 8.95
C MET A 427 12.04 -16.46 8.29
N ASN A 428 11.10 -15.89 7.54
CA ASN A 428 10.09 -16.65 6.80
C ASN A 428 10.58 -16.87 5.36
N SER A 429 11.14 -18.06 5.11
CA SER A 429 11.64 -18.50 3.80
C SER A 429 10.57 -19.35 3.12
N GLN A 430 9.73 -18.71 2.33
CA GLN A 430 8.51 -19.32 1.80
C GLN A 430 8.15 -18.76 0.42
N CYS A 431 7.41 -19.53 -0.40
CA CYS A 431 6.85 -18.96 -1.63
C CYS A 431 5.79 -17.89 -1.29
N ALA A 432 6.06 -16.64 -1.71
CA ALA A 432 5.24 -15.46 -1.48
C ALA A 432 5.14 -14.94 -0.04
N GLY A 433 6.17 -15.11 0.78
CA GLY A 433 6.19 -14.70 2.21
C GLY A 433 5.88 -13.22 2.46
N LEU A 434 6.18 -12.32 1.50
CA LEU A 434 5.84 -10.89 1.61
C LEU A 434 4.33 -10.64 1.47
N THR A 435 3.64 -11.40 0.62
CA THR A 435 2.19 -11.25 0.39
C THR A 435 1.33 -11.71 1.58
N THR A 436 1.91 -12.48 2.48
CA THR A 436 1.27 -13.01 3.71
C THR A 436 1.82 -12.38 4.98
N ARG A 437 2.76 -11.43 4.85
CA ARG A 437 3.41 -10.78 5.98
C ARG A 437 2.40 -10.16 6.95
N PHE A 438 1.33 -9.52 6.44
CA PHE A 438 0.28 -8.91 7.26
C PHE A 438 -0.24 -9.87 8.35
N ALA A 439 -0.43 -11.15 8.04
CA ALA A 439 -0.94 -12.13 8.97
C ALA A 439 0.08 -12.49 10.05
N ILE A 440 1.36 -12.63 9.68
CA ILE A 440 2.43 -12.97 10.61
C ILE A 440 2.76 -11.79 11.54
N SER A 441 2.83 -10.57 11.01
CA SER A 441 3.09 -9.36 11.81
C SER A 441 1.96 -9.05 12.79
N GLN A 442 0.73 -9.52 12.52
CA GLN A 442 -0.38 -9.42 13.47
C GLN A 442 -0.19 -10.34 14.68
N VAL A 443 0.33 -11.55 14.48
CA VAL A 443 0.55 -12.51 15.58
C VAL A 443 1.83 -12.14 16.37
N PHE A 444 2.84 -11.62 15.68
CA PHE A 444 4.15 -11.31 16.25
C PHE A 444 4.56 -9.84 15.96
N PRO A 445 3.86 -8.85 16.54
CA PRO A 445 4.08 -7.43 16.24
C PRO A 445 5.45 -6.92 16.68
N ASP A 446 6.05 -7.54 17.70
CA ASP A 446 7.33 -7.14 18.27
C ASP A 446 8.52 -7.92 17.70
N ALA A 447 8.29 -8.80 16.72
CA ALA A 447 9.33 -9.61 16.09
C ALA A 447 10.03 -8.84 14.95
N ASP A 448 11.34 -9.00 14.84
CA ASP A 448 12.06 -8.60 13.64
C ASP A 448 11.86 -9.66 12.56
N ILE A 449 10.92 -9.42 11.65
CA ILE A 449 10.54 -10.37 10.60
C ILE A 449 11.28 -10.04 9.30
N TYR A 450 12.04 -11.01 8.79
CA TYR A 450 12.56 -11.08 7.43
C TYR A 450 11.67 -12.03 6.62
N SER A 451 10.91 -11.47 5.68
CA SER A 451 10.02 -12.26 4.80
C SER A 451 10.64 -12.35 3.42
N SER A 452 10.63 -13.53 2.81
CA SER A 452 11.00 -13.64 1.40
C SER A 452 10.05 -12.81 0.53
N TRP A 453 10.60 -12.02 -0.40
CA TRP A 453 9.82 -11.30 -1.40
C TRP A 453 8.98 -12.28 -2.23
N ASP A 454 9.65 -13.35 -2.66
CA ASP A 454 9.10 -14.39 -3.51
C ASP A 454 9.57 -15.81 -3.09
N SER A 455 9.42 -16.82 -3.94
CA SER A 455 9.94 -18.17 -3.75
C SER A 455 11.44 -18.16 -3.52
N THR A 456 11.87 -18.76 -2.40
CA THR A 456 13.27 -19.05 -2.14
C THR A 456 13.69 -20.31 -2.89
N TYR A 457 14.93 -20.31 -3.38
CA TYR A 457 15.43 -21.40 -4.22
C TYR A 457 16.11 -22.50 -3.40
N PHE A 458 15.98 -23.74 -3.89
CA PHE A 458 16.67 -24.90 -3.36
C PHE A 458 16.97 -25.88 -4.50
N ARG A 459 17.87 -26.85 -4.25
CA ARG A 459 18.12 -27.96 -5.17
C ARG A 459 17.99 -29.29 -4.44
N THR A 460 17.47 -30.28 -5.14
CA THR A 460 17.37 -31.66 -4.65
C THR A 460 18.40 -32.56 -5.31
N GLY A 461 18.86 -33.56 -4.57
CA GLY A 461 19.68 -34.65 -5.09
C GLY A 461 18.84 -35.66 -5.86
N SER A 462 19.50 -36.67 -6.44
CA SER A 462 18.82 -37.79 -7.14
C SER A 462 17.93 -38.63 -6.22
N ASP A 463 18.15 -38.54 -4.91
CA ASP A 463 17.36 -39.17 -3.85
C ASP A 463 16.19 -38.31 -3.37
N GLY A 464 15.98 -37.14 -3.98
CA GLY A 464 14.93 -36.19 -3.61
C GLY A 464 15.24 -35.35 -2.36
N VAL A 465 16.41 -35.54 -1.73
CA VAL A 465 16.81 -34.80 -0.53
C VAL A 465 17.35 -33.43 -0.92
N VAL A 466 16.98 -32.38 -0.17
CA VAL A 466 17.52 -31.03 -0.39
C VAL A 466 19.04 -31.03 -0.17
N THR A 467 19.81 -30.58 -1.17
CA THR A 467 21.28 -30.54 -1.14
C THR A 467 21.84 -29.12 -1.02
N SER A 468 21.02 -28.11 -1.34
CA SER A 468 21.36 -26.69 -1.17
C SER A 468 20.07 -25.87 -1.01
N SER A 469 20.12 -24.81 -0.20
CA SER A 469 18.94 -24.03 0.20
C SER A 469 19.31 -22.56 0.42
N GLU A 470 18.75 -21.67 -0.39
CA GLU A 470 18.90 -20.21 -0.26
C GLU A 470 18.44 -19.72 1.12
N GLY A 471 17.32 -20.28 1.62
CA GLY A 471 16.78 -19.94 2.94
C GLY A 471 17.79 -20.19 4.07
N VAL A 472 18.46 -21.35 4.04
CA VAL A 472 19.49 -21.70 5.03
C VAL A 472 20.74 -20.81 4.86
N ASP A 473 21.18 -20.58 3.63
CA ASP A 473 22.34 -19.72 3.34
C ASP A 473 22.16 -18.30 3.86
N CYS A 474 21.00 -17.70 3.57
CA CYS A 474 20.64 -16.37 4.03
C CYS A 474 20.44 -16.34 5.55
N PHE A 475 19.83 -17.37 6.16
CA PHE A 475 19.67 -17.46 7.61
C PHE A 475 21.02 -17.50 8.34
N VAL A 476 21.96 -18.34 7.88
CA VAL A 476 23.31 -18.39 8.44
C VAL A 476 24.04 -17.05 8.22
N ALA A 477 23.82 -16.37 7.09
CA ALA A 477 24.38 -15.04 6.85
C ALA A 477 23.86 -13.99 7.85
N ALA A 478 22.57 -14.04 8.21
CA ALA A 478 22.00 -13.21 9.27
C ALA A 478 22.66 -13.51 10.63
N LEU A 479 22.79 -14.78 11.01
CA LEU A 479 23.46 -15.18 12.26
C LEU A 479 24.91 -14.68 12.33
N ARG A 480 25.66 -14.75 11.24
CA ARG A 480 27.04 -14.22 11.14
C ARG A 480 27.10 -12.69 11.17
N GLY A 481 26.00 -12.01 10.83
CA GLY A 481 25.86 -10.57 11.02
C GLY A 481 25.58 -10.25 12.48
N MET A 482 24.62 -10.95 13.08
CA MET A 482 24.28 -10.81 14.50
C MET A 482 25.46 -11.08 15.42
N SER A 483 26.28 -12.08 15.11
CA SER A 483 27.52 -12.39 15.85
C SER A 483 28.52 -11.22 15.86
N LYS A 484 28.35 -10.24 14.98
CA LYS A 484 29.17 -9.03 14.84
C LYS A 484 28.41 -7.76 15.20
N ARG A 485 27.26 -7.88 15.87
CA ARG A 485 26.36 -6.77 16.23
C ARG A 485 25.90 -5.92 15.03
N ALA A 486 25.68 -6.56 13.88
CA ALA A 486 25.26 -5.86 12.67
C ALA A 486 23.89 -5.18 12.85
N SER A 487 23.77 -3.93 12.39
CA SER A 487 22.47 -3.26 12.19
C SER A 487 21.59 -4.02 11.18
N HIS A 488 20.28 -3.76 11.16
CA HIS A 488 19.39 -4.35 10.15
C HIS A 488 19.79 -3.96 8.73
N ALA A 489 20.35 -2.77 8.52
CA ALA A 489 20.89 -2.35 7.22
C ALA A 489 22.11 -3.19 6.80
N GLU A 490 23.01 -3.50 7.74
CA GLU A 490 24.15 -4.38 7.48
C GLU A 490 23.73 -5.85 7.33
N LEU A 491 22.68 -6.29 8.04
CA LEU A 491 22.07 -7.61 7.87
C LEU A 491 21.46 -7.72 6.46
N ASP A 492 20.68 -6.76 6.01
CA ASP A 492 20.14 -6.72 4.64
C ASP A 492 21.26 -6.76 3.59
N ALA A 493 22.32 -5.97 3.74
CA ALA A 493 23.45 -5.99 2.83
C ALA A 493 24.19 -7.35 2.80
N ARG A 494 24.14 -8.11 3.90
CA ARG A 494 24.68 -9.48 3.97
C ARG A 494 23.74 -10.49 3.32
N LEU A 495 22.45 -10.39 3.61
CA LEU A 495 21.41 -11.21 2.98
C LEU A 495 21.44 -11.06 1.46
N ARG A 496 21.54 -9.83 0.95
CA ARG A 496 21.70 -9.57 -0.50
C ARG A 496 22.96 -10.16 -1.13
N LYS A 497 24.00 -10.42 -0.36
CA LYS A 497 25.20 -11.12 -0.83
C LYS A 497 25.08 -12.64 -0.77
N ALA A 498 24.23 -13.15 0.13
CA ALA A 498 24.01 -14.57 0.34
C ALA A 498 22.85 -15.12 -0.51
N GLN A 499 21.86 -14.28 -0.85
CA GLN A 499 20.75 -14.67 -1.70
C GLN A 499 21.25 -15.13 -3.07
N TRP A 500 20.50 -16.04 -3.67
CA TRP A 500 20.89 -16.63 -4.93
C TRP A 500 20.52 -15.70 -6.10
N PRO A 501 21.08 -15.91 -7.30
CA PRO A 501 20.70 -15.12 -8.47
C PRO A 501 19.23 -15.34 -8.84
N HIS A 502 18.44 -14.26 -8.78
CA HIS A 502 17.06 -14.20 -9.27
C HIS A 502 17.01 -13.36 -10.57
N PRO A 503 16.06 -13.60 -11.49
CA PRO A 503 15.86 -12.75 -12.67
C PRO A 503 15.75 -11.25 -12.33
N GLN A 504 15.22 -10.92 -11.15
CA GLN A 504 15.00 -9.57 -10.64
C GLN A 504 16.27 -8.91 -10.11
N ALA A 505 17.39 -9.63 -9.99
CA ALA A 505 18.67 -9.06 -9.55
C ALA A 505 19.20 -7.96 -10.49
N GLN A 506 18.64 -7.82 -11.70
CA GLN A 506 18.86 -6.69 -12.60
C GLN A 506 18.34 -5.34 -12.06
N ILE A 507 17.44 -5.36 -11.08
CA ILE A 507 16.89 -4.16 -10.44
C ILE A 507 17.81 -3.74 -9.30
N ALA A 508 18.32 -2.51 -9.39
CA ALA A 508 19.22 -1.97 -8.39
C ALA A 508 18.55 -1.94 -7.01
N GLY A 509 19.16 -2.62 -6.04
CA GLY A 509 18.67 -2.66 -4.66
C GLY A 509 17.80 -3.87 -4.31
N PHE A 510 17.47 -4.73 -5.29
CA PHE A 510 16.68 -5.95 -5.08
C PHE A 510 17.13 -6.74 -3.85
N SER A 511 16.18 -7.03 -2.95
CA SER A 511 16.39 -7.88 -1.78
C SER A 511 15.37 -9.02 -1.75
N GLN A 512 15.87 -10.26 -1.80
CA GLN A 512 15.03 -11.45 -1.73
C GLN A 512 14.41 -11.60 -0.33
N PHE A 513 15.05 -11.07 0.72
CA PHE A 513 14.55 -11.11 2.08
C PHE A 513 14.29 -9.70 2.60
N VAL A 514 13.02 -9.30 2.57
CA VAL A 514 12.56 -7.99 3.03
C VAL A 514 12.43 -8.00 4.54
N GLY A 515 13.33 -7.27 5.20
CA GLY A 515 13.37 -7.11 6.66
C GLY A 515 13.05 -5.69 7.14
N PRO A 516 13.29 -5.41 8.43
CA PRO A 516 13.07 -4.10 9.05
C PRO A 516 13.86 -2.93 8.42
N SER A 517 14.85 -3.16 7.55
CA SER A 517 15.52 -2.06 6.84
C SER A 517 14.69 -1.43 5.72
N HIS A 518 13.52 -2.00 5.39
CA HIS A 518 12.65 -1.56 4.29
C HIS A 518 11.26 -1.12 4.78
N PRO A 519 11.15 -0.07 5.63
CA PRO A 519 9.88 0.32 6.27
C PRO A 519 8.74 0.61 5.27
N LEU A 520 9.06 1.18 4.11
CA LEU A 520 8.06 1.49 3.09
C LEU A 520 7.52 0.24 2.40
N VAL A 521 8.40 -0.72 2.12
CA VAL A 521 8.00 -2.01 1.56
C VAL A 521 7.12 -2.73 2.56
N VAL A 522 7.50 -2.73 3.84
CA VAL A 522 6.69 -3.32 4.92
C VAL A 522 5.31 -2.66 5.02
N ALA A 523 5.24 -1.33 5.05
CA ALA A 523 3.97 -0.60 5.17
C ALA A 523 2.99 -0.83 4.01
N ARG A 524 3.48 -1.19 2.81
CA ARG A 524 2.62 -1.57 1.67
C ARG A 524 1.90 -2.91 1.87
N TYR A 525 2.39 -3.74 2.79
CA TYR A 525 1.86 -5.07 3.08
C TYR A 525 1.41 -5.23 4.52
N SER A 526 1.33 -4.14 5.28
CA SER A 526 0.76 -4.10 6.61
C SER A 526 -0.61 -3.42 6.54
N ASP A 527 -1.50 -3.85 7.43
CA ASP A 527 -2.80 -3.25 7.71
C ASP A 527 -2.98 -3.38 9.23
N VAL A 528 -2.46 -2.40 9.96
CA VAL A 528 -2.33 -2.45 11.42
C VAL A 528 -3.69 -2.22 12.10
N ASN A 529 -4.55 -1.36 11.55
CA ASN A 529 -5.91 -1.15 12.05
C ASN A 529 -6.89 -2.25 11.63
N ARG A 530 -6.60 -3.01 10.57
CA ARG A 530 -7.45 -4.11 10.04
C ARG A 530 -8.70 -3.61 9.35
N ASP A 531 -8.62 -2.55 8.57
CA ASP A 531 -9.77 -2.02 7.81
C ASP A 531 -9.81 -2.51 6.36
N GLY A 532 -8.84 -3.33 5.97
CA GLY A 532 -8.69 -3.82 4.61
C GLY A 532 -8.08 -2.76 3.69
N ARG A 533 -7.29 -1.82 4.23
CA ARG A 533 -6.44 -0.90 3.47
C ARG A 533 -5.00 -1.07 3.92
N ALA A 534 -4.08 -1.02 2.97
CA ALA A 534 -2.66 -1.08 3.33
C ALA A 534 -2.21 0.23 3.99
N ASP A 535 -1.45 0.14 5.08
CA ASP A 535 -1.05 1.28 5.94
C ASP A 535 -0.34 2.39 5.15
N TYR A 536 0.41 2.03 4.10
CA TYR A 536 1.10 3.01 3.24
C TYR A 536 0.13 3.93 2.48
N TYR A 537 -1.06 3.43 2.16
CA TYR A 537 -2.09 4.14 1.39
C TYR A 537 -3.26 4.59 2.26
N ASP A 538 -3.34 4.13 3.51
CA ASP A 538 -4.37 4.57 4.43
C ASP A 538 -4.08 6.00 4.90
N GLY A 539 -5.00 6.91 4.59
CA GLY A 539 -4.94 8.29 5.06
C GLY A 539 -5.42 8.43 6.51
N PHE A 540 -6.20 7.47 7.03
CA PHE A 540 -6.90 7.58 8.32
C PHE A 540 -6.96 6.24 9.07
N LEU A 541 -6.13 6.12 10.11
CA LEU A 541 -6.15 4.97 11.01
C LEU A 541 -7.38 4.98 11.94
N ASP A 542 -8.47 4.30 11.57
CA ASP A 542 -9.70 4.19 12.38
C ASP A 542 -9.56 3.09 13.45
N PHE A 543 -9.79 3.42 14.73
CA PHE A 543 -9.79 2.44 15.84
C PHE A 543 -11.19 1.97 16.24
N GLN A 544 -12.24 2.42 15.54
CA GLN A 544 -13.64 2.05 15.79
C GLN A 544 -14.19 1.14 14.68
N LEU A 545 -13.46 0.07 14.41
CA LEU A 545 -13.87 -0.96 13.45
C LEU A 545 -14.79 -1.99 14.12
N ALA A 546 -15.69 -2.56 13.32
CA ALA A 546 -16.48 -3.71 13.68
C ALA A 546 -15.81 -4.98 13.13
N ASP A 547 -15.44 -5.89 14.02
CA ASP A 547 -14.90 -7.18 13.62
C ASP A 547 -16.01 -8.03 12.98
N ILE A 548 -15.93 -8.22 11.66
CA ILE A 548 -16.86 -9.07 10.92
C ILE A 548 -16.23 -10.45 10.75
N ALA A 549 -16.87 -11.46 11.32
CA ALA A 549 -16.47 -12.87 11.18
C ALA A 549 -16.89 -13.45 9.83
N GLU A 550 -16.18 -14.48 9.37
CA GLU A 550 -16.59 -15.23 8.18
C GLU A 550 -17.85 -16.10 8.41
N ASP A 551 -18.77 -16.07 7.44
CA ASP A 551 -19.88 -17.01 7.30
C ASP A 551 -19.79 -17.65 5.90
N ILE A 552 -19.27 -18.88 5.87
CA ILE A 552 -18.99 -19.63 4.66
C ILE A 552 -20.29 -20.03 3.96
N GLU A 553 -21.32 -20.43 4.70
CA GLU A 553 -22.57 -20.92 4.13
C GLU A 553 -23.37 -19.79 3.46
N ALA A 554 -23.33 -18.59 4.05
CA ALA A 554 -24.01 -17.42 3.55
C ALA A 554 -23.12 -16.47 2.73
N SER A 555 -22.00 -16.96 2.18
CA SER A 555 -20.98 -16.11 1.54
C SER A 555 -21.46 -15.32 0.31
N MET A 556 -22.55 -15.74 -0.34
CA MET A 556 -23.20 -15.00 -1.44
C MET A 556 -24.55 -14.37 -1.06
N THR A 557 -24.89 -14.38 0.23
CA THR A 557 -26.15 -13.79 0.73
C THR A 557 -25.84 -12.42 1.33
N PRO A 558 -26.28 -11.31 0.69
CA PRO A 558 -26.03 -9.96 1.19
C PRO A 558 -26.67 -9.74 2.56
N ARG A 559 -25.93 -9.15 3.51
CA ARG A 559 -26.40 -8.76 4.84
C ARG A 559 -25.84 -7.40 5.21
N ASP A 560 -26.66 -6.50 5.73
CA ASP A 560 -26.16 -5.22 6.24
C ASP A 560 -25.19 -5.49 7.41
N PRO A 561 -23.91 -5.04 7.33
CA PRO A 561 -22.96 -5.23 8.43
C PRO A 561 -23.31 -4.39 9.68
N GLY A 562 -24.29 -3.48 9.60
CA GLY A 562 -24.70 -2.61 10.70
C GLY A 562 -23.74 -1.43 10.95
N VAL A 563 -22.70 -1.29 10.12
CA VAL A 563 -21.69 -0.22 10.17
C VAL A 563 -21.38 0.30 8.76
N SER A 564 -20.74 1.46 8.67
CA SER A 564 -20.27 1.99 7.38
C SER A 564 -19.21 1.09 6.74
N ALA A 565 -19.04 1.19 5.42
CA ALA A 565 -18.09 0.35 4.69
C ALA A 565 -16.64 0.58 5.17
N SER A 566 -16.28 1.81 5.54
CA SER A 566 -14.98 2.16 6.10
C SER A 566 -14.75 1.66 7.55
N GLN A 567 -15.74 1.03 8.17
CA GLN A 567 -15.67 0.54 9.55
C GLN A 567 -15.63 -0.98 9.65
N ILE A 568 -15.55 -1.69 8.52
CA ILE A 568 -15.42 -3.15 8.53
C ILE A 568 -13.99 -3.53 8.89
N GLY A 569 -13.84 -4.40 9.90
CA GLY A 569 -12.57 -5.03 10.22
C GLY A 569 -12.67 -6.54 10.47
N GLY A 570 -11.77 -7.08 11.29
CA GLY A 570 -11.71 -8.51 11.63
C GLY A 570 -11.35 -9.41 10.44
N ASP A 571 -11.94 -10.62 10.44
CA ASP A 571 -11.72 -11.61 9.37
C ASP A 571 -12.18 -11.08 8.00
N GLY A 572 -13.19 -10.21 8.01
CA GLY A 572 -13.68 -9.44 6.87
C GLY A 572 -12.55 -8.83 6.08
N ALA A 573 -11.82 -7.90 6.72
CA ALA A 573 -10.69 -7.16 6.17
C ALA A 573 -9.49 -8.06 5.85
N ALA A 574 -9.15 -9.00 6.73
CA ALA A 574 -8.06 -9.95 6.50
C ALA A 574 -8.26 -10.76 5.20
N GLY A 575 -9.50 -11.16 4.91
CA GLY A 575 -9.86 -11.85 3.67
C GLY A 575 -9.67 -10.98 2.42
N LEU A 576 -9.88 -9.66 2.51
CA LEU A 576 -9.68 -8.74 1.39
C LEU A 576 -8.19 -8.48 1.12
N ASN A 577 -7.39 -8.28 2.18
CA ASN A 577 -5.93 -8.19 2.05
C ASN A 577 -5.34 -9.44 1.39
N TRP A 578 -5.86 -10.62 1.76
CA TRP A 578 -5.46 -11.85 1.10
C TRP A 578 -5.88 -11.93 -0.37
N ALA A 579 -7.05 -11.39 -0.73
CA ALA A 579 -7.47 -11.31 -2.12
C ALA A 579 -6.52 -10.45 -2.96
N ALA A 580 -6.14 -9.26 -2.46
CA ALA A 580 -5.18 -8.39 -3.13
C ALA A 580 -3.79 -9.03 -3.25
N GLY A 581 -3.26 -9.59 -2.16
CA GLY A 581 -1.99 -10.31 -2.17
C GLY A 581 -2.00 -11.52 -3.12
N SER A 582 -3.14 -12.20 -3.28
CA SER A 582 -3.30 -13.30 -4.23
C SER A 582 -3.25 -12.86 -5.68
N LEU A 583 -3.80 -11.68 -6.00
CA LEU A 583 -3.75 -11.12 -7.36
C LEU A 583 -2.33 -10.79 -7.79
N ASN A 584 -1.51 -10.27 -6.88
CA ASN A 584 -0.08 -10.09 -7.13
C ASN A 584 0.63 -11.41 -7.48
N ARG A 585 0.28 -12.51 -6.79
CA ARG A 585 0.80 -13.84 -7.11
C ARG A 585 0.32 -14.35 -8.46
N VAL A 586 -0.97 -14.16 -8.77
CA VAL A 586 -1.52 -14.52 -10.08
C VAL A 586 -0.78 -13.80 -11.19
N ALA A 587 -0.51 -12.51 -11.03
CA ALA A 587 0.22 -11.71 -12.01
C ALA A 587 1.67 -12.16 -12.21
N GLN A 588 2.29 -12.72 -11.17
CA GLN A 588 3.66 -13.22 -11.19
C GLN A 588 3.78 -14.64 -11.74
N TYR A 589 2.80 -15.49 -11.45
CA TYR A 589 2.87 -16.95 -11.67
C TYR A 589 1.84 -17.44 -12.71
N SER A 590 1.58 -16.61 -13.71
CA SER A 590 0.73 -16.95 -14.86
C SER A 590 1.14 -16.13 -16.08
N ASP A 591 1.54 -16.81 -17.15
CA ASP A 591 1.87 -16.17 -18.42
C ASP A 591 0.66 -15.46 -19.08
N ILE A 592 -0.56 -15.80 -18.67
CA ILE A 592 -1.80 -15.12 -19.06
C ILE A 592 -1.79 -13.68 -18.55
N TRP A 593 -1.16 -13.45 -17.39
CA TRP A 593 -1.08 -12.16 -16.72
C TRP A 593 0.23 -11.41 -16.93
N ALA A 594 1.09 -11.86 -17.85
CA ALA A 594 2.44 -11.32 -18.03
C ALA A 594 2.49 -9.80 -18.26
N GLY A 595 1.41 -9.17 -18.74
CA GLY A 595 1.29 -7.71 -18.90
C GLY A 595 1.22 -6.91 -17.58
N LEU A 596 1.04 -7.58 -16.44
CA LEU A 596 0.87 -6.98 -15.11
C LEU A 596 1.88 -7.50 -14.07
N ALA A 597 2.95 -8.17 -14.51
CA ALA A 597 3.88 -8.86 -13.61
C ALA A 597 4.62 -7.91 -12.66
N GLY A 598 4.64 -8.27 -11.36
CA GLY A 598 5.43 -7.60 -10.34
C GLY A 598 6.92 -7.93 -10.48
N GLN A 599 7.69 -6.98 -11.01
CA GLN A 599 9.10 -7.16 -11.35
C GLN A 599 10.06 -7.13 -10.14
N SER A 600 9.62 -6.70 -8.95
CA SER A 600 10.47 -6.65 -7.73
C SER A 600 9.65 -6.50 -6.45
N GLU A 601 10.32 -6.52 -5.28
CA GLU A 601 9.74 -6.24 -3.97
C GLU A 601 9.14 -4.84 -3.83
N LEU A 602 9.59 -3.95 -4.72
CA LEU A 602 9.10 -2.59 -4.84
C LEU A 602 7.89 -2.47 -5.79
N TYR A 603 7.53 -3.53 -6.52
CA TYR A 603 6.50 -3.50 -7.54
C TYR A 603 5.51 -4.66 -7.44
N TYR A 604 4.43 -4.42 -6.70
CA TYR A 604 3.18 -5.16 -6.79
C TYR A 604 2.07 -4.18 -7.16
N ALA A 605 1.28 -4.52 -8.18
CA ALA A 605 0.25 -3.64 -8.70
C ALA A 605 -1.00 -3.64 -7.82
N PHE A 606 -1.35 -4.76 -7.19
CA PHE A 606 -2.61 -4.92 -6.48
C PHE A 606 -2.48 -4.59 -4.98
N GLN A 607 -3.39 -3.76 -4.48
CA GLN A 607 -3.50 -3.38 -3.09
C GLN A 607 -4.95 -3.46 -2.62
N SER A 608 -5.15 -3.70 -1.33
CA SER A 608 -6.50 -3.70 -0.77
C SER A 608 -7.02 -2.26 -0.65
N GLY A 609 -8.19 -2.00 -1.23
CA GLY A 609 -8.83 -0.66 -1.26
C GLY A 609 -9.95 -0.47 -0.23
N GLY A 610 -10.15 -1.45 0.66
CA GLY A 610 -11.24 -1.49 1.63
C GLY A 610 -12.59 -1.88 1.03
N PHE A 611 -13.65 -1.66 1.79
CA PHE A 611 -15.01 -2.00 1.40
C PHE A 611 -15.76 -0.82 0.78
N PHE A 612 -16.76 -1.13 -0.04
CA PHE A 612 -17.72 -0.17 -0.59
C PHE A 612 -19.16 -0.64 -0.38
N SER A 613 -20.15 0.18 -0.69
CA SER A 613 -21.55 -0.25 -0.67
C SER A 613 -22.36 0.46 -1.75
N HIS A 614 -23.60 0.04 -1.98
CA HIS A 614 -24.55 0.81 -2.80
C HIS A 614 -24.77 2.25 -2.31
N ARG A 615 -24.58 2.53 -1.02
CA ARG A 615 -24.66 3.88 -0.42
C ARG A 615 -23.39 4.71 -0.65
N GLU A 616 -22.26 4.02 -0.80
CA GLU A 616 -20.93 4.59 -1.02
C GLU A 616 -20.24 3.83 -2.17
N PRO A 617 -20.72 3.96 -3.41
CA PRO A 617 -20.24 3.15 -4.52
C PRO A 617 -18.81 3.54 -4.91
N PRO A 618 -18.02 2.61 -5.49
CA PRO A 618 -16.72 2.94 -6.02
C PRO A 618 -16.86 3.94 -7.16
N HIS A 619 -16.31 5.14 -7.00
CA HIS A 619 -16.22 6.12 -8.07
C HIS A 619 -15.02 5.84 -8.96
N ASP A 620 -15.04 6.39 -10.17
CA ASP A 620 -13.84 6.54 -10.99
C ASP A 620 -13.10 5.25 -11.34
N VAL A 621 -13.89 4.21 -11.57
CA VAL A 621 -13.42 2.92 -12.00
C VAL A 621 -13.34 2.93 -13.53
N PRO A 622 -12.15 2.81 -14.13
CA PRO A 622 -12.04 2.73 -15.57
C PRO A 622 -12.76 1.47 -16.07
N THR A 623 -13.73 1.67 -16.96
CA THR A 623 -14.53 0.59 -17.56
C THR A 623 -14.09 0.27 -18.98
N GLY A 624 -13.33 1.14 -19.66
CA GLY A 624 -12.91 0.92 -21.04
C GLY A 624 -14.12 0.69 -21.96
N GLY A 625 -14.08 -0.40 -22.74
CA GLY A 625 -15.21 -0.85 -23.58
C GLY A 625 -16.22 -1.75 -22.88
N ALA A 626 -16.18 -1.88 -21.55
CA ALA A 626 -17.04 -2.81 -20.81
C ALA A 626 -18.53 -2.42 -20.84
N VAL A 627 -19.39 -3.44 -20.67
CA VAL A 627 -20.83 -3.24 -20.43
C VAL A 627 -21.05 -2.48 -19.12
N GLN A 628 -22.01 -1.55 -19.11
CA GLN A 628 -22.38 -0.82 -17.91
C GLN A 628 -23.03 -1.75 -16.88
N GLN A 629 -22.57 -1.66 -15.64
CA GLN A 629 -23.12 -2.36 -14.48
C GLN A 629 -23.15 -1.38 -13.29
N ASP A 630 -24.08 -1.57 -12.36
CA ASP A 630 -24.09 -0.78 -11.13
C ASP A 630 -22.94 -1.21 -10.22
N LEU A 631 -21.86 -0.42 -10.21
CA LEU A 631 -20.66 -0.67 -9.40
C LEU A 631 -20.98 -0.78 -7.91
N GLY A 632 -21.98 -0.03 -7.42
CA GLY A 632 -22.42 -0.07 -6.03
C GLY A 632 -23.09 -1.39 -5.64
N ARG A 633 -23.50 -2.20 -6.62
CA ARG A 633 -24.14 -3.51 -6.41
C ARG A 633 -23.28 -4.69 -6.82
N LEU A 634 -22.08 -4.47 -7.35
CA LEU A 634 -21.17 -5.58 -7.64
C LEU A 634 -20.60 -6.16 -6.33
N PRO A 635 -20.36 -7.49 -6.25
CA PRO A 635 -19.68 -8.11 -5.12
C PRO A 635 -18.24 -7.61 -4.89
N ALA A 636 -17.52 -7.37 -5.98
CA ALA A 636 -16.13 -6.93 -5.97
C ALA A 636 -15.90 -5.94 -7.10
N VAL A 637 -14.98 -4.99 -6.89
CA VAL A 637 -14.59 -3.99 -7.87
C VAL A 637 -13.10 -3.73 -7.75
N THR A 638 -12.42 -3.76 -8.89
CA THR A 638 -11.00 -3.46 -9.03
C THR A 638 -10.81 -2.19 -9.83
N ARG A 639 -9.99 -1.28 -9.31
CA ARG A 639 -9.77 0.04 -9.91
C ARG A 639 -8.31 0.17 -10.33
N PHE A 640 -8.08 0.10 -11.63
CA PHE A 640 -6.77 0.35 -12.24
C PHE A 640 -6.48 1.85 -12.29
N GLN A 641 -5.30 2.26 -11.86
CA GLN A 641 -4.89 3.66 -11.77
C GLN A 641 -3.46 3.81 -12.31
N GLN A 642 -3.26 4.75 -13.23
CA GLN A 642 -1.91 5.19 -13.57
C GLN A 642 -1.40 6.09 -12.44
N SER A 643 -0.17 5.86 -11.98
CA SER A 643 0.45 6.64 -10.91
C SER A 643 1.94 6.82 -11.20
N GLU A 644 2.39 8.07 -11.28
CA GLU A 644 3.81 8.40 -11.43
C GLU A 644 4.64 8.02 -10.18
N GLU A 645 3.97 7.89 -9.02
CA GLU A 645 4.60 7.50 -7.75
C GLU A 645 4.73 5.98 -7.60
N ALA A 646 3.94 5.20 -8.33
CA ALA A 646 4.05 3.75 -8.35
C ALA A 646 5.24 3.31 -9.20
N LEU A 647 6.12 2.46 -8.64
CA LEU A 647 7.07 1.74 -9.49
C LEU A 647 6.26 0.97 -10.54
N GLY A 648 6.64 1.04 -11.82
CA GLY A 648 5.88 0.44 -12.92
C GLY A 648 4.67 1.26 -13.41
N GLY A 649 4.38 2.42 -12.83
CA GLY A 649 3.40 3.38 -13.36
C GLY A 649 1.93 2.99 -13.18
N LEU A 650 1.65 1.90 -12.47
CA LEU A 650 0.31 1.33 -12.32
C LEU A 650 0.06 0.85 -10.89
N SER A 651 -1.08 1.22 -10.32
CA SER A 651 -1.64 0.69 -9.07
C SER A 651 -3.06 0.19 -9.32
N VAL A 652 -3.48 -0.84 -8.59
CA VAL A 652 -4.80 -1.47 -8.71
C VAL A 652 -5.39 -1.67 -7.33
N GLU A 653 -6.44 -0.92 -7.01
CA GLU A 653 -7.18 -1.10 -5.76
C GLU A 653 -8.18 -2.25 -5.91
N VAL A 654 -8.17 -3.16 -4.94
CA VAL A 654 -9.06 -4.32 -4.86
C VAL A 654 -10.07 -4.06 -3.74
N MET A 655 -11.34 -3.88 -4.11
CA MET A 655 -12.40 -3.51 -3.18
C MET A 655 -13.51 -4.57 -3.17
N PHE A 656 -14.22 -4.67 -2.04
CA PHE A 656 -15.29 -5.65 -1.86
C PHE A 656 -16.56 -5.03 -1.28
N HIS A 657 -17.73 -5.56 -1.62
CA HIS A 657 -18.99 -5.02 -1.15
C HIS A 657 -19.20 -5.32 0.34
N SER A 658 -19.54 -4.30 1.12
CA SER A 658 -19.69 -4.34 2.58
C SER A 658 -20.74 -5.33 3.05
N HIS A 659 -21.85 -5.48 2.30
CA HIS A 659 -22.88 -6.49 2.58
C HIS A 659 -22.45 -7.94 2.36
N LEU A 660 -21.25 -8.17 1.81
CA LEU A 660 -20.63 -9.48 1.69
C LEU A 660 -19.30 -9.52 2.48
N SER A 661 -19.11 -8.61 3.43
CA SER A 661 -17.90 -8.58 4.28
C SER A 661 -17.70 -9.87 5.07
N HIS A 662 -18.77 -10.59 5.42
CA HIS A 662 -18.74 -11.92 6.03
C HIS A 662 -18.39 -13.04 5.06
N ALA A 663 -18.27 -12.81 3.75
CA ALA A 663 -17.97 -13.87 2.81
C ALA A 663 -16.63 -14.54 3.11
N ALA A 664 -16.55 -15.86 2.88
CA ALA A 664 -15.32 -16.62 3.03
C ALA A 664 -14.19 -15.97 2.22
N LYS A 665 -13.02 -15.80 2.83
CA LYS A 665 -11.83 -15.25 2.19
C LYS A 665 -11.48 -15.91 0.86
N GLU A 666 -11.72 -17.21 0.72
CA GLU A 666 -11.48 -17.90 -0.55
C GLU A 666 -12.39 -17.39 -1.66
N LEU A 667 -13.67 -17.14 -1.36
CA LEU A 667 -14.64 -16.61 -2.32
C LEU A 667 -14.33 -15.16 -2.66
N LYS A 668 -14.04 -14.30 -1.68
CA LYS A 668 -13.64 -12.90 -1.91
C LYS A 668 -12.56 -12.81 -2.96
N ARG A 669 -11.52 -13.62 -2.79
CA ARG A 669 -10.40 -13.72 -3.71
C ARG A 669 -10.78 -14.19 -5.12
N LEU A 670 -11.71 -15.14 -5.27
CA LEU A 670 -12.18 -15.54 -6.61
C LEU A 670 -12.92 -14.41 -7.31
N LEU A 671 -13.82 -13.73 -6.60
CA LEU A 671 -14.62 -12.65 -7.19
C LEU A 671 -13.74 -11.44 -7.52
N CYS A 672 -12.80 -11.08 -6.64
CA CYS A 672 -11.81 -10.03 -6.91
C CYS A 672 -10.92 -10.39 -8.10
N ALA A 673 -10.44 -11.63 -8.20
CA ALA A 673 -9.62 -12.07 -9.32
C ALA A 673 -10.39 -12.07 -10.65
N ALA A 674 -11.66 -12.46 -10.61
CA ALA A 674 -12.52 -12.44 -11.78
C ALA A 674 -12.75 -11.02 -12.30
N ASP A 675 -13.06 -10.11 -11.40
CA ASP A 675 -13.24 -8.70 -11.71
C ASP A 675 -11.96 -8.05 -12.26
N ALA A 676 -10.83 -8.30 -11.59
CA ALA A 676 -9.51 -7.84 -12.02
C ALA A 676 -9.19 -8.29 -13.45
N MET A 677 -9.36 -9.58 -13.75
CA MET A 677 -9.02 -10.12 -15.08
C MET A 677 -9.90 -9.52 -16.16
N ARG A 678 -11.22 -9.45 -15.92
CA ARG A 678 -12.16 -8.89 -16.90
C ARG A 678 -11.85 -7.43 -17.20
N ARG A 679 -11.62 -6.61 -16.17
CA ARG A 679 -11.25 -5.21 -16.36
C ARG A 679 -9.89 -5.06 -17.03
N ALA A 680 -8.91 -5.89 -16.67
CA ALA A 680 -7.60 -5.85 -17.32
C ALA A 680 -7.68 -6.15 -18.83
N PHE A 681 -8.56 -7.06 -19.27
CA PHE A 681 -8.86 -7.23 -20.70
C PHE A 681 -9.56 -6.01 -21.30
N ASP A 682 -10.59 -5.48 -20.63
CA ASP A 682 -11.37 -4.34 -21.14
C ASP A 682 -10.53 -3.06 -21.29
N LEU A 683 -9.49 -2.92 -20.45
CA LEU A 683 -8.53 -1.80 -20.45
C LEU A 683 -7.29 -2.06 -21.30
N GLY A 684 -7.13 -3.26 -21.87
CA GLY A 684 -5.98 -3.61 -22.69
C GLY A 684 -4.67 -3.82 -21.93
N HIS A 685 -4.74 -4.10 -20.61
CA HIS A 685 -3.57 -4.45 -19.81
C HIS A 685 -3.12 -5.91 -20.01
N LEU A 686 -4.01 -6.79 -20.44
CA LEU A 686 -3.70 -8.18 -20.77
C LEU A 686 -3.67 -8.39 -22.29
N SER A 687 -2.79 -9.30 -22.74
CA SER A 687 -2.67 -9.64 -24.16
C SER A 687 -4.00 -10.16 -24.71
N SER A 688 -4.40 -9.63 -25.88
CA SER A 688 -5.58 -10.03 -26.63
C SER A 688 -5.21 -10.84 -27.88
N GLU A 689 -4.12 -11.62 -27.81
CA GLU A 689 -3.67 -12.47 -28.91
C GLU A 689 -4.15 -13.93 -28.78
N GLY A 690 -4.15 -14.65 -29.90
CA GLY A 690 -4.50 -16.08 -29.93
C GLY A 690 -5.88 -16.36 -29.34
N ALA A 691 -5.98 -17.34 -28.44
CA ALA A 691 -7.24 -17.69 -27.78
C ALA A 691 -7.81 -16.55 -26.91
N LEU A 692 -6.94 -15.72 -26.31
CA LEU A 692 -7.33 -14.60 -25.44
C LEU A 692 -8.00 -13.44 -26.19
N SER A 693 -7.93 -13.43 -27.53
CA SER A 693 -8.69 -12.51 -28.38
C SER A 693 -10.21 -12.75 -28.36
N THR A 694 -10.65 -13.92 -27.89
CA THR A 694 -12.06 -14.34 -27.96
C THR A 694 -12.73 -14.33 -26.59
N PRO A 695 -14.06 -14.05 -26.50
CA PRO A 695 -14.79 -14.16 -25.23
C PRO A 695 -14.64 -15.53 -24.57
N ARG A 696 -14.65 -16.61 -25.36
CA ARG A 696 -14.47 -17.98 -24.87
C ARG A 696 -13.11 -18.17 -24.23
N GLY A 697 -12.04 -17.79 -24.91
CA GLY A 697 -10.68 -17.95 -24.37
C GLY A 697 -10.46 -17.13 -23.10
N GLN A 698 -10.98 -15.89 -23.04
CA GLN A 698 -10.92 -15.07 -21.82
C GLN A 698 -11.69 -15.69 -20.65
N ARG A 699 -12.87 -16.27 -20.89
CA ARG A 699 -13.65 -16.97 -19.85
C ARG A 699 -12.99 -18.28 -19.41
N CYS A 700 -12.33 -19.01 -20.31
CA CYS A 700 -11.52 -20.18 -19.96
C CYS A 700 -10.26 -19.80 -19.16
N ALA A 701 -9.60 -18.69 -19.51
CA ALA A 701 -8.49 -18.14 -18.74
C ALA A 701 -8.93 -17.78 -17.32
N LEU A 702 -10.10 -17.15 -17.19
CA LEU A 702 -10.73 -16.86 -15.90
C LEU A 702 -10.95 -18.14 -15.06
N LEU A 703 -11.49 -19.20 -15.68
CA LEU A 703 -11.68 -20.49 -15.01
C LEU A 703 -10.36 -21.08 -14.50
N LEU A 704 -9.29 -21.03 -15.29
CA LEU A 704 -7.96 -21.52 -14.89
C LEU A 704 -7.42 -20.73 -13.70
N THR A 705 -7.48 -19.40 -13.74
CA THR A 705 -7.04 -18.55 -12.65
C THR A 705 -7.82 -18.84 -11.37
N MET A 706 -9.16 -18.93 -11.44
CA MET A 706 -9.98 -19.27 -10.29
C MET A 706 -9.69 -20.68 -9.73
N ALA A 707 -9.46 -21.66 -10.61
CA ALA A 707 -9.18 -23.04 -10.20
C ALA A 707 -7.81 -23.16 -9.52
N GLY A 708 -6.78 -22.50 -10.04
CA GLY A 708 -5.45 -22.43 -9.42
C GLY A 708 -5.48 -21.68 -8.09
N LEU A 709 -6.30 -20.64 -7.97
CA LEU A 709 -6.51 -19.95 -6.70
C LEU A 709 -7.07 -20.92 -5.65
N LEU A 710 -8.07 -21.74 -5.95
CA LEU A 710 -8.70 -22.65 -4.98
C LEU A 710 -7.81 -23.82 -4.48
N GLU A 711 -6.55 -23.90 -4.89
CA GLU A 711 -5.66 -25.00 -4.50
C GLU A 711 -5.10 -24.85 -3.07
N PHE A 712 -5.90 -25.26 -2.08
CA PHE A 712 -5.53 -25.19 -0.67
C PHE A 712 -5.86 -26.47 0.09
N PRO A 713 -5.22 -26.72 1.25
CA PRO A 713 -5.59 -27.80 2.15
C PRO A 713 -6.93 -27.48 2.87
N ALA A 714 -8.00 -27.43 2.09
CA ALA A 714 -9.38 -27.32 2.54
C ALA A 714 -10.17 -28.55 2.09
N ASP A 715 -11.27 -28.81 2.80
CA ASP A 715 -12.19 -29.89 2.45
C ASP A 715 -12.66 -29.72 1.00
N GLN A 716 -12.61 -30.81 0.20
CA GLN A 716 -12.94 -30.74 -1.22
C GLN A 716 -14.40 -30.31 -1.44
N ASN A 717 -15.34 -30.73 -0.56
CA ASN A 717 -16.74 -30.30 -0.68
C ASN A 717 -16.88 -28.81 -0.39
N ARG A 718 -16.12 -28.27 0.57
CA ARG A 718 -16.07 -26.81 0.81
C ARG A 718 -15.56 -26.08 -0.43
N ILE A 719 -14.45 -26.53 -1.02
CA ILE A 719 -13.87 -25.89 -2.20
C ILE A 719 -14.85 -25.93 -3.39
N ASP A 720 -15.48 -27.08 -3.63
CA ASP A 720 -16.40 -27.25 -4.74
C ASP A 720 -17.71 -26.45 -4.53
N GLY A 721 -18.16 -26.28 -3.29
CA GLY A 721 -19.25 -25.37 -2.93
C GLY A 721 -18.92 -23.91 -3.27
N LEU A 722 -17.75 -23.43 -2.84
CA LEU A 722 -17.27 -22.07 -3.15
C LEU A 722 -17.07 -21.86 -4.66
N TRP A 723 -16.57 -22.87 -5.37
CA TRP A 723 -16.46 -22.87 -6.82
C TRP A 723 -17.82 -22.69 -7.50
N SER A 724 -18.83 -23.46 -7.08
CA SER A 724 -20.18 -23.35 -7.64
C SER A 724 -20.81 -21.98 -7.36
N MET A 725 -20.61 -21.43 -6.15
CA MET A 725 -21.02 -20.06 -5.81
C MET A 725 -20.37 -19.03 -6.73
N ALA A 726 -19.07 -19.14 -6.98
CA ALA A 726 -18.33 -18.24 -7.87
C ALA A 726 -18.81 -18.34 -9.32
N LEU A 727 -19.00 -19.55 -9.86
CA LEU A 727 -19.53 -19.75 -11.22
C LEU A 727 -20.92 -19.10 -11.37
N LYS A 728 -21.80 -19.26 -10.37
CA LYS A 728 -23.12 -18.62 -10.36
C LYS A 728 -23.00 -17.09 -10.32
N ALA A 729 -22.15 -16.55 -9.45
CA ALA A 729 -21.90 -15.12 -9.36
C ALA A 729 -21.41 -14.53 -10.70
N LEU A 730 -20.64 -15.30 -11.47
CA LEU A 730 -20.07 -14.92 -12.76
C LEU A 730 -20.93 -15.27 -13.98
N ARG A 731 -22.13 -15.84 -13.78
CA ARG A 731 -23.01 -16.31 -14.86
C ARG A 731 -22.31 -17.31 -15.79
N LEU A 732 -21.39 -18.11 -15.25
CA LEU A 732 -20.67 -19.15 -15.99
C LEU A 732 -21.42 -20.48 -15.92
N PRO A 733 -21.30 -21.35 -16.95
CA PRO A 733 -21.83 -22.71 -16.89
C PRO A 733 -21.26 -23.48 -15.69
N GLN A 734 -22.04 -24.41 -15.15
CA GLN A 734 -21.55 -25.35 -14.14
C GLN A 734 -20.52 -26.29 -14.77
N ILE A 735 -19.25 -26.05 -14.48
CA ILE A 735 -18.12 -26.86 -14.94
C ILE A 735 -17.42 -27.43 -13.71
N SER A 736 -16.96 -28.67 -13.79
CA SER A 736 -16.17 -29.28 -12.71
C SER A 736 -14.85 -28.53 -12.51
N ARG A 737 -14.58 -28.08 -11.29
CA ARG A 737 -13.29 -27.49 -10.91
C ARG A 737 -12.14 -28.44 -11.21
N SER A 738 -12.29 -29.73 -10.92
CA SER A 738 -11.26 -30.74 -11.15
C SER A 738 -10.91 -30.88 -12.63
N ALA A 739 -11.90 -30.77 -13.53
CA ALA A 739 -11.66 -30.78 -14.98
C ALA A 739 -10.82 -29.57 -15.42
N VAL A 740 -11.12 -28.38 -14.87
CA VAL A 740 -10.34 -27.16 -15.13
C VAL A 740 -8.93 -27.27 -14.55
N ARG A 741 -8.80 -27.68 -13.28
CA ARG A 741 -7.53 -27.80 -12.56
C ARG A 741 -6.59 -28.83 -13.20
N ALA A 742 -7.12 -29.89 -13.81
CA ALA A 742 -6.33 -30.89 -14.52
C ALA A 742 -5.57 -30.33 -15.74
N CYS A 743 -5.93 -29.13 -16.21
CA CYS A 743 -5.23 -28.44 -17.29
C CYS A 743 -4.05 -27.58 -16.81
N ILE A 744 -3.81 -27.51 -15.49
CA ILE A 744 -2.60 -26.92 -14.88
C ILE A 744 -1.69 -28.09 -14.47
N THR A 745 -0.72 -28.44 -15.31
CA THR A 745 0.07 -29.68 -15.16
C THR A 745 1.44 -29.43 -14.56
N GLU A 746 2.20 -30.50 -14.29
CA GLU A 746 3.60 -30.41 -13.85
C GLU A 746 4.46 -29.58 -14.83
N GLU A 747 4.25 -29.72 -16.14
CA GLU A 747 4.89 -28.87 -17.16
C GLU A 747 4.61 -27.37 -16.97
N ASP A 748 3.41 -26.99 -16.49
CA ASP A 748 3.14 -25.59 -16.19
C ASP A 748 3.89 -25.15 -14.93
N HIS A 749 3.92 -26.00 -13.89
CA HIS A 749 4.64 -25.71 -12.66
C HIS A 749 6.16 -25.58 -12.88
N GLU A 750 6.75 -26.41 -13.76
CA GLU A 750 8.16 -26.30 -14.17
C GLU A 750 8.46 -24.94 -14.81
N MET A 751 7.47 -24.35 -15.49
CA MET A 751 7.53 -23.02 -16.07
C MET A 751 6.99 -21.91 -15.14
N SER A 752 6.80 -22.21 -13.84
CA SER A 752 6.27 -21.29 -12.83
C SER A 752 4.85 -20.77 -13.11
N ASN A 753 4.03 -21.51 -13.84
CA ASN A 753 2.64 -21.19 -14.11
C ASN A 753 1.70 -21.95 -13.15
N TYR A 754 1.36 -21.33 -12.02
CA TYR A 754 0.49 -21.94 -11.00
C TYR A 754 -0.99 -21.56 -11.13
N TYR A 755 -1.32 -20.47 -11.84
CA TYR A 755 -2.68 -19.93 -11.95
C TYR A 755 -3.25 -19.98 -13.37
N GLY A 756 -2.76 -20.94 -14.16
CA GLY A 756 -3.09 -21.09 -15.57
C GLY A 756 -2.00 -20.54 -16.49
N SER A 757 -1.91 -21.13 -17.67
CA SER A 757 -0.98 -20.75 -18.73
C SER A 757 -1.69 -20.72 -20.07
N GLN A 758 -1.07 -20.14 -21.10
CA GLN A 758 -1.58 -20.23 -22.48
C GLN A 758 -1.64 -21.70 -22.96
N ARG A 759 -0.70 -22.55 -22.52
CA ARG A 759 -0.69 -23.99 -22.79
C ARG A 759 -1.89 -24.68 -22.13
N GLY A 760 -2.12 -24.42 -20.84
CA GLY A 760 -3.27 -24.93 -20.09
C GLY A 760 -4.59 -24.43 -20.64
N LEU A 761 -4.64 -23.20 -21.17
CA LEU A 761 -5.81 -22.65 -21.86
C LEU A 761 -6.14 -23.45 -23.13
N ALA A 762 -5.15 -23.75 -23.95
CA ALA A 762 -5.34 -24.58 -25.14
C ALA A 762 -5.86 -25.99 -24.77
N GLN A 763 -5.31 -26.58 -23.70
CA GLN A 763 -5.78 -27.87 -23.18
C GLN A 763 -7.22 -27.81 -22.68
N LEU A 764 -7.58 -26.79 -21.92
CA LEU A 764 -8.94 -26.63 -21.39
C LEU A 764 -9.97 -26.46 -22.51
N LEU A 765 -9.65 -25.64 -23.52
CA LEU A 765 -10.52 -25.45 -24.68
C LEU A 765 -10.78 -26.78 -25.40
N ALA A 766 -9.73 -27.54 -25.69
CA ALA A 766 -9.84 -28.84 -26.36
C ALA A 766 -10.55 -29.90 -25.52
N ALA A 767 -10.36 -29.87 -24.19
CA ALA A 767 -11.04 -30.76 -23.26
C ALA A 767 -12.54 -30.47 -23.24
N LEU A 768 -12.94 -29.22 -23.02
CA LEU A 768 -14.35 -28.81 -22.95
C LEU A 768 -15.08 -29.06 -24.26
N GLU A 769 -14.49 -28.77 -25.41
CA GLU A 769 -15.10 -29.05 -26.72
C GLU A 769 -15.45 -30.53 -26.88
N ARG A 770 -14.62 -31.42 -26.33
CA ARG A 770 -14.81 -32.87 -26.43
C ARG A 770 -15.74 -33.42 -25.36
N SER A 771 -15.58 -33.00 -24.11
CA SER A 771 -16.23 -33.62 -22.96
C SER A 771 -17.51 -32.90 -22.50
N ASP A 772 -17.64 -31.60 -22.77
CA ASP A 772 -18.81 -30.80 -22.43
C ASP A 772 -19.10 -29.72 -23.50
N PRO A 773 -19.61 -30.14 -24.68
CA PRO A 773 -19.90 -29.21 -25.78
C PRO A 773 -20.91 -28.12 -25.40
N GLY A 774 -21.81 -28.41 -24.45
CA GLY A 774 -22.81 -27.45 -23.96
C GLY A 774 -22.17 -26.30 -23.20
N ALA A 775 -21.30 -26.60 -22.22
CA ALA A 775 -20.52 -25.59 -21.53
C ALA A 775 -19.58 -24.84 -22.48
N PHE A 776 -18.94 -25.54 -23.43
CA PHE A 776 -18.09 -24.93 -24.45
C PHE A 776 -18.83 -23.89 -25.32
N GLN A 777 -20.07 -24.19 -25.70
CA GLN A 777 -20.93 -23.27 -26.43
C GLN A 777 -21.33 -22.07 -25.56
N GLN A 778 -21.76 -22.30 -24.32
CA GLN A 778 -22.15 -21.22 -23.39
C GLN A 778 -20.99 -20.26 -23.08
N LEU A 779 -19.77 -20.79 -22.89
CA LEU A 779 -18.57 -19.98 -22.74
C LEU A 779 -18.27 -19.15 -24.00
N GLY A 780 -18.77 -19.52 -25.17
CA GLY A 780 -18.68 -18.74 -26.40
C GLY A 780 -19.84 -17.77 -26.64
N SER A 781 -20.74 -17.57 -25.67
CA SER A 781 -21.89 -16.67 -25.81
C SER A 781 -21.46 -15.23 -26.16
N GLU A 782 -22.20 -14.58 -27.05
CA GLU A 782 -22.03 -13.15 -27.37
C GLU A 782 -22.56 -12.23 -26.25
N ASP A 783 -23.27 -12.77 -25.23
CA ASP A 783 -23.69 -11.99 -24.07
C ASP A 783 -22.46 -11.46 -23.31
N PRO A 784 -22.21 -10.14 -23.28
CA PRO A 784 -21.03 -9.55 -22.66
C PRO A 784 -21.03 -9.68 -21.13
N LEU A 785 -22.14 -10.11 -20.51
CA LEU A 785 -22.27 -10.30 -19.08
C LEU A 785 -21.82 -11.68 -18.60
N VAL A 786 -21.72 -12.68 -19.49
CA VAL A 786 -21.19 -14.00 -19.12
C VAL A 786 -19.70 -13.89 -18.78
N GLY A 787 -19.33 -14.36 -17.58
CA GLY A 787 -17.99 -14.19 -17.01
C GLY A 787 -17.77 -12.86 -16.28
N ARG A 788 -18.83 -12.05 -16.09
CA ARG A 788 -18.81 -10.85 -15.24
C ARG A 788 -19.63 -11.08 -13.98
N LEU A 789 -19.26 -10.37 -12.91
CA LEU A 789 -19.96 -10.46 -11.64
C LEU A 789 -21.40 -9.97 -11.78
N SER A 790 -22.32 -10.72 -11.19
CA SER A 790 -23.73 -10.36 -11.08
C SER A 790 -23.92 -9.37 -9.96
N GLU A 791 -24.74 -8.35 -10.19
CA GLU A 791 -25.21 -7.45 -9.14
C GLU A 791 -25.92 -8.23 -8.04
N ILE A 792 -25.65 -7.85 -6.79
CA ILE A 792 -26.26 -8.48 -5.62
C ILE A 792 -27.66 -7.92 -5.36
N GLU A 793 -28.55 -8.79 -4.91
CA GLU A 793 -29.88 -8.39 -4.50
C GLU A 793 -29.85 -7.93 -3.03
N LEU A 794 -29.98 -6.62 -2.83
CA LEU A 794 -30.12 -6.04 -1.51
C LEU A 794 -31.58 -6.18 -1.07
N SER A 795 -31.83 -6.88 0.04
CA SER A 795 -33.14 -6.94 0.67
C SER A 795 -33.64 -5.52 0.98
N ALA A 796 -34.86 -5.16 0.56
CA ALA A 796 -35.47 -3.88 0.91
C ALA A 796 -35.47 -3.72 2.44
N GLU A 797 -34.94 -2.61 2.92
CA GLU A 797 -34.89 -2.27 4.34
C GLU A 797 -36.28 -2.51 4.97
N GLY A 798 -36.30 -3.33 6.02
CA GLY A 798 -37.50 -3.52 6.81
C GLY A 798 -38.00 -2.16 7.27
N LYS A 799 -39.19 -1.76 6.80
CA LYS A 799 -39.96 -0.72 7.47
C LYS A 799 -40.04 -1.12 8.94
N PRO A 800 -39.71 -0.25 9.91
CA PRO A 800 -39.95 -0.56 11.30
C PRO A 800 -41.45 -0.84 11.43
N GLU A 801 -41.80 -2.05 11.88
CA GLU A 801 -43.16 -2.33 12.32
C GLU A 801 -43.44 -1.38 13.48
N GLY A 802 -44.45 -0.53 13.30
CA GLY A 802 -44.80 0.57 14.20
C GLY A 802 -45.54 0.16 15.45
#